data_AF-A0A2N8C9X6-F1
#
_entry.id   AF-A0A2N8C9X6-F1
#
_cell.length_a   1.000
_cell.length_b   1.000
_cell.length_c   1.000
_cell.angle_alpha   90.00
_cell.angle_beta   90.00
_cell.angle_gamma   90.00
#
_symmetry.space_group_name_H-M   'P 1'
#
loop_
_entity.id
_entity.type
_entity.pdbx_description
1 polymer ?
#
loop_
_entity_poly.entity_id
_entity_poly.type
_entity_poly.pdbx_seq_one_letter_code
_entity_poly.pdbx_strand_id
1 'polypeptide(L)'
;MLQECQQSAIKQYLDARRHTHSLELPSSVVRADFEQHKQTPTPLNLQRAMQIAEGIVTQQSLPVWLGAAPESEVLRHVEILEQLRHSIESGKDYLHDVKPLTDYAREQLKALMTRQFPGASLDPDQLWVTPNLALAGPARTLTDFALSPTNTLQNTGFSIASKIAQTLPTALDASAVKRLLLQLDIKATYRQFLSDTLASDAPGVATRLLRFIKQLPWQLLLHAHTLKLQGKLSERGFGLVQQVLDMPDALARAAVTGANAIVRPLELIATEGAAAVKTLGLYLIGEPAAGPQILYAPYDKHLGITEYENEASVLSAINLPGALQDLLIRRLPDPYQATYKNLLAGSGTSDIRLASSPIEGNLLHQLFIDNKTLLSHMLDSQSQPAGQSDWEALKALFSKGLRYGIEFLPGKLALPRLLWESYTSFKQSAEALQDHHWRTALKTFINGVSQMATLGQLLHQPGASTVEPVVHNGPVVEKPFVATEITKVDLTSPSRTVLQSFEASAIELKKTGTKAVDGSYRDSTTRRKYAPVDGKVYQIEKFGVATRIVDDQRQGPYLQNRGTQWVLDPDLHSVHFGKAMSRLHNKYQSDLDARKQISIEAQGMEAIRQLYPERARMIVQSLDLARFYAFNSLHNLAQLKVATSGTRLDGFLKAFFDVPTIDRAILDKIKATIVPLCKALVDPTLDRLDSKRFVVGSNRYPEDGLIAFVLDDDQQQKVHFTEKFFDQNLHHYNHVLTEPFDVVAHAQAATLIHEFSHLFSSTLDIAYLEARRPFSDLISTITTQASQLKQDQEQFQREALSMHTPVDELFAYWNSTQKTWQDLDDIPAAKHLSGQIKTITGTSNLSEARRVFRDRASADRRIDTILRNADSVARLVCEMGRQLDPVPLAEN
;
A
#
# COMPACT_ATOMS: atom_id res chain seq x y z
N MET A 1 -1.88 44.20 -2.60
CA MET A 1 -0.64 43.56 -2.14
C MET A 1 -0.05 42.55 -3.13
N LEU A 2 -0.65 41.38 -3.39
CA LEU A 2 0.00 40.33 -4.23
C LEU A 2 0.24 40.75 -5.71
N GLN A 3 -0.71 41.49 -6.30
CA GLN A 3 -0.59 42.02 -7.67
C GLN A 3 0.46 43.15 -7.78
N GLU A 4 0.67 43.90 -6.70
CA GLU A 4 1.69 44.97 -6.62
C GLU A 4 3.09 44.37 -6.47
N CYS A 5 3.24 43.28 -5.71
CA CYS A 5 4.50 42.53 -5.62
C CYS A 5 4.88 41.89 -6.96
N GLN A 6 3.91 41.34 -7.70
CA GLN A 6 4.11 40.79 -9.05
C GLN A 6 4.58 41.88 -10.03
N GLN A 7 3.93 43.04 -10.04
CA GLN A 7 4.34 44.16 -10.91
C GLN A 7 5.70 44.73 -10.53
N SER A 8 6.02 44.81 -9.23
CA SER A 8 7.32 45.28 -8.76
C SER A 8 8.47 44.36 -9.17
N ALA A 9 8.29 43.04 -9.09
CA ALA A 9 9.31 42.06 -9.48
C ALA A 9 9.55 42.02 -10.99
N ILE A 10 8.48 42.07 -11.79
CA ILE A 10 8.58 42.18 -13.26
C ILE A 10 9.30 43.47 -13.63
N LYS A 11 8.99 44.58 -12.95
CA LYS A 11 9.65 45.87 -13.18
C LYS A 11 11.14 45.82 -12.84
N GLN A 12 11.52 45.23 -11.71
CA GLN A 12 12.93 45.04 -11.32
C GLN A 12 13.70 44.14 -12.30
N TYR A 13 13.09 43.03 -12.77
CA TYR A 13 13.70 42.17 -13.78
C TYR A 13 13.91 42.91 -15.11
N LEU A 14 12.90 43.65 -15.57
CA LEU A 14 12.98 44.44 -16.79
C LEU A 14 13.99 45.59 -16.67
N ASP A 15 14.06 46.25 -15.52
CA ASP A 15 15.00 47.35 -15.27
C ASP A 15 16.44 46.83 -15.17
N ALA A 16 16.67 45.66 -14.55
CA ALA A 16 17.97 44.99 -14.59
C ALA A 16 18.39 44.64 -16.02
N ARG A 17 17.47 44.12 -16.85
CA ARG A 17 17.75 43.78 -18.25
C ARG A 17 18.01 45.01 -19.11
N ARG A 18 17.27 46.10 -18.91
CA ARG A 18 17.55 47.39 -19.55
C ARG A 18 18.92 47.92 -19.15
N HIS A 19 19.29 47.77 -17.88
CA HIS A 19 20.61 48.16 -17.39
C HIS A 19 21.71 47.32 -18.05
N THR A 20 21.61 45.99 -18.10
CA THR A 20 22.61 45.14 -18.76
C THR A 20 22.73 45.44 -20.26
N HIS A 21 21.60 45.70 -20.94
CA HIS A 21 21.61 46.10 -22.35
C HIS A 21 22.22 47.50 -22.57
N SER A 22 22.11 48.40 -21.60
CA SER A 22 22.71 49.75 -21.68
C SER A 22 24.23 49.76 -21.51
N LEU A 23 24.83 48.64 -21.10
CA LEU A 23 26.28 48.51 -20.87
C LEU A 23 27.07 48.10 -22.14
N GLU A 24 26.40 47.94 -23.30
CA GLU A 24 27.01 47.60 -24.61
C GLU A 24 28.06 46.46 -24.55
N LEU A 25 27.80 45.45 -23.71
CA LEU A 25 28.75 44.37 -23.46
C LEU A 25 28.87 43.40 -24.66
N PRO A 26 30.04 42.77 -24.87
CA PRO A 26 30.25 41.77 -25.91
C PRO A 26 29.25 40.60 -25.80
N SER A 27 28.79 40.08 -26.93
CA SER A 27 27.73 39.05 -27.02
C SER A 27 28.03 37.78 -26.21
N SER A 28 29.31 37.43 -26.02
CA SER A 28 29.75 36.29 -25.22
C SER A 28 29.49 36.47 -23.72
N VAL A 29 29.66 37.69 -23.20
CA VAL A 29 29.43 38.04 -21.79
C VAL A 29 27.94 38.08 -21.49
N VAL A 30 27.13 38.64 -22.40
CA VAL A 30 25.66 38.64 -22.30
C VAL A 30 25.11 37.21 -22.32
N ARG A 31 25.70 36.31 -23.13
CA ARG A 31 25.30 34.91 -23.21
C ARG A 31 25.70 34.10 -21.96
N ALA A 32 26.88 34.37 -21.40
CA ALA A 32 27.32 33.79 -20.13
C ALA A 32 26.44 34.26 -18.95
N ASP A 33 26.11 35.56 -18.88
CA ASP A 33 25.17 36.12 -17.91
C ASP A 33 23.78 35.47 -18.04
N PHE A 34 23.32 35.25 -19.27
CA PHE A 34 22.03 34.60 -19.55
C PHE A 34 22.00 33.13 -19.12
N GLU A 35 23.07 32.37 -19.37
CA GLU A 35 23.18 30.98 -18.91
C GLU A 35 23.33 30.89 -17.39
N GLN A 36 24.06 31.84 -16.76
CA GLN A 36 24.16 31.93 -15.30
C GLN A 36 22.80 32.30 -14.66
N HIS A 37 22.02 33.19 -15.28
CA HIS A 37 20.68 33.55 -14.80
C HIS A 37 19.62 32.48 -15.07
N LYS A 38 19.74 31.66 -16.13
CA LYS A 38 18.95 30.44 -16.30
C LYS A 38 19.18 29.44 -15.17
N GLN A 39 20.42 29.38 -14.68
CA GLN A 39 20.82 28.52 -13.56
C GLN A 39 20.43 29.09 -12.20
N THR A 40 20.04 30.38 -12.12
CA THR A 40 19.61 31.00 -10.86
C THR A 40 18.09 30.91 -10.74
N PRO A 41 17.53 30.15 -9.78
CA PRO A 41 16.09 30.05 -9.63
C PRO A 41 15.46 31.41 -9.34
N THR A 42 14.44 31.80 -10.10
CA THR A 42 13.69 33.05 -9.89
C THR A 42 13.25 33.16 -8.42
N PRO A 43 13.52 34.28 -7.69
CA PRO A 43 13.36 34.33 -6.23
C PRO A 43 11.92 34.22 -5.70
N LEU A 44 10.91 34.16 -6.55
CA LEU A 44 9.50 34.13 -6.16
C LEU A 44 8.77 33.07 -6.97
N ASN A 45 8.93 31.82 -6.58
CA ASN A 45 7.98 30.78 -6.95
C ASN A 45 6.68 31.06 -6.16
N LEU A 46 5.84 31.96 -6.69
CA LEU A 46 4.55 32.37 -6.08
C LEU A 46 3.66 31.15 -5.78
N GLN A 47 3.74 30.13 -6.63
CA GLN A 47 3.07 28.85 -6.42
C GLN A 47 3.64 28.11 -5.19
N ARG A 48 4.97 28.09 -5.01
CA ARG A 48 5.61 27.58 -3.79
C ARG A 48 5.18 28.39 -2.56
N ALA A 49 5.12 29.72 -2.65
CA ALA A 49 4.68 30.57 -1.54
C ALA A 49 3.20 30.33 -1.16
N MET A 50 2.32 30.14 -2.15
CA MET A 50 0.92 29.72 -1.93
C MET A 50 0.86 28.34 -1.27
N GLN A 51 1.60 27.37 -1.79
CA GLN A 51 1.67 26.02 -1.22
C GLN A 51 2.18 26.03 0.22
N ILE A 52 3.20 26.84 0.53
CA ILE A 52 3.71 27.02 1.90
C ILE A 52 2.63 27.62 2.80
N ALA A 53 1.92 28.66 2.36
CA ALA A 53 0.85 29.27 3.12
C ALA A 53 -0.32 28.29 3.36
N GLU A 54 -0.72 27.54 2.33
CA GLU A 54 -1.71 26.46 2.43
C GLU A 54 -1.25 25.35 3.39
N GLY A 55 0.03 24.98 3.36
CA GLY A 55 0.65 24.03 4.27
C GLY A 55 0.58 24.50 5.73
N ILE A 56 0.92 25.76 6.01
CA ILE A 56 0.85 26.34 7.36
C ILE A 56 -0.59 26.39 7.87
N VAL A 57 -1.54 26.81 7.02
CA VAL A 57 -2.98 26.82 7.37
C VAL A 57 -3.49 25.40 7.64
N THR A 58 -3.07 24.43 6.83
CA THR A 58 -3.41 23.02 7.02
C THR A 58 -2.83 22.48 8.32
N GLN A 59 -1.58 22.80 8.66
CA GLN A 59 -0.95 22.40 9.92
C GLN A 59 -1.72 22.90 11.14
N GLN A 60 -2.20 24.14 11.09
CA GLN A 60 -3.00 24.74 12.17
C GLN A 60 -4.40 24.11 12.30
N SER A 61 -4.89 23.43 11.25
CA SER A 61 -6.16 22.70 11.29
C SER A 61 -6.05 21.27 11.86
N LEU A 62 -4.82 20.74 12.01
CA LEU A 62 -4.59 19.42 12.59
C LEU A 62 -4.68 19.44 14.12
N PRO A 63 -4.99 18.30 14.77
CA PRO A 63 -4.87 18.20 16.22
C PRO A 63 -3.46 18.51 16.67
N VAL A 64 -3.33 19.10 17.86
CA VAL A 64 -2.05 19.54 18.44
C VAL A 64 -0.97 18.46 18.37
N TRP A 65 -1.29 17.21 18.72
CA TRP A 65 -0.32 16.12 18.73
C TRP A 65 0.21 15.74 17.32
N LEU A 66 -0.58 15.94 16.27
CA LEU A 66 -0.17 15.65 14.88
C LEU A 66 0.48 16.88 14.24
N GLY A 67 -0.08 18.07 14.46
CA GLY A 67 0.45 19.33 13.92
C GLY A 67 1.80 19.73 14.54
N ALA A 68 2.11 19.28 15.76
CA ALA A 68 3.39 19.51 16.44
C ALA A 68 4.41 18.38 16.25
N ALA A 69 4.05 17.28 15.57
CA ALA A 69 4.96 16.15 15.35
C ALA A 69 6.02 16.47 14.28
N PRO A 70 7.20 15.83 14.32
CA PRO A 70 8.17 15.91 13.24
C PRO A 70 7.58 15.47 11.90
N GLU A 71 8.01 16.07 10.80
CA GLU A 71 7.49 15.80 9.45
C GLU A 71 7.56 14.32 9.06
N SER A 72 8.63 13.62 9.44
CA SER A 72 8.79 12.18 9.22
C SER A 72 7.73 11.35 9.93
N GLU A 73 7.33 11.75 11.14
CA GLU A 73 6.30 11.08 11.93
C GLU A 73 4.89 11.40 11.41
N VAL A 74 4.67 12.63 10.93
CA VAL A 74 3.42 12.99 10.22
C VAL A 74 3.28 12.13 8.96
N LEU A 75 4.34 12.00 8.16
CA LEU A 75 4.34 11.17 6.96
C LEU A 75 4.07 9.70 7.30
N ARG A 76 4.79 9.14 8.28
CA ARG A 76 4.57 7.76 8.75
C ARG A 76 3.14 7.52 9.22
N HIS A 77 2.56 8.47 9.95
CA HIS A 77 1.17 8.38 10.41
C HIS A 77 0.19 8.32 9.23
N VAL A 78 0.42 9.14 8.20
CA VAL A 78 -0.39 9.17 6.99
C VAL A 78 -0.22 7.90 6.15
N GLU A 79 1.00 7.35 6.08
CA GLU A 79 1.25 6.09 5.39
C GLU A 79 0.53 4.91 6.06
N ILE A 80 0.58 4.80 7.40
CA ILE A 80 -0.19 3.78 8.15
C ILE A 80 -1.69 3.92 7.85
N LEU A 81 -2.18 5.15 7.80
CA LEU A 81 -3.57 5.46 7.50
C LEU A 81 -3.95 5.07 6.06
N GLU A 82 -3.03 5.25 5.12
CA GLU A 82 -3.20 4.85 3.73
C GLU A 82 -3.22 3.32 3.59
N GLN A 83 -2.40 2.60 4.34
CA GLN A 83 -2.46 1.13 4.40
C GLN A 83 -3.79 0.65 5.00
N LEU A 84 -4.30 1.31 6.04
CA LEU A 84 -5.64 1.04 6.56
C LEU A 84 -6.71 1.26 5.49
N ARG A 85 -6.65 2.36 4.73
CA ARG A 85 -7.58 2.63 3.62
C ARG A 85 -7.56 1.52 2.57
N HIS A 86 -6.37 1.02 2.22
CA HIS A 86 -6.21 -0.07 1.25
C HIS A 86 -6.76 -1.41 1.76
N SER A 87 -6.60 -1.71 3.05
CA SER A 87 -7.11 -2.96 3.66
C SER A 87 -8.65 -3.12 3.65
N ILE A 88 -9.39 -2.06 3.28
CA ILE A 88 -10.85 -2.00 3.29
C ILE A 88 -11.38 -1.98 1.84
N GLU A 89 -11.15 -3.07 1.10
CA GLU A 89 -11.42 -3.19 -0.35
C GLU A 89 -12.89 -2.97 -0.77
N SER A 90 -13.86 -3.01 0.17
CA SER A 90 -15.29 -2.86 -0.13
C SER A 90 -16.14 -2.23 0.99
N GLY A 91 -15.52 -1.59 1.98
CA GLY A 91 -16.25 -1.08 3.14
C GLY A 91 -16.85 -2.19 4.01
N LYS A 92 -16.26 -3.38 3.99
CA LYS A 92 -16.68 -4.55 4.78
C LYS A 92 -15.65 -4.89 5.85
N ASP A 93 -16.10 -5.17 7.07
CA ASP A 93 -15.29 -5.73 8.15
C ASP A 93 -15.59 -7.22 8.38
N TYR A 94 -14.97 -7.79 9.42
CA TYR A 94 -15.19 -9.16 9.86
C TYR A 94 -16.58 -9.40 10.46
N LEU A 95 -17.35 -8.35 10.78
CA LEU A 95 -18.73 -8.43 11.28
C LEU A 95 -19.77 -8.05 10.21
N HIS A 96 -19.34 -7.87 8.96
CA HIS A 96 -20.26 -7.65 7.83
C HIS A 96 -21.33 -8.75 7.77
N ASP A 97 -22.57 -8.39 7.40
CA ASP A 97 -23.74 -9.26 7.40
C ASP A 97 -24.18 -9.81 8.79
N VAL A 98 -23.50 -9.45 9.89
CA VAL A 98 -24.01 -9.71 11.23
C VAL A 98 -25.11 -8.70 11.54
N LYS A 99 -26.29 -9.20 11.91
CA LYS A 99 -27.45 -8.35 12.20
C LYS A 99 -27.13 -7.41 13.37
N PRO A 100 -27.35 -6.09 13.24
CA PRO A 100 -27.14 -5.16 14.34
C PRO A 100 -27.97 -5.52 15.57
N LEU A 101 -27.41 -5.33 16.77
CA LEU A 101 -28.04 -5.72 18.04
C LEU A 101 -29.39 -5.01 18.26
N THR A 102 -29.48 -3.73 17.88
CA THR A 102 -30.73 -2.95 17.95
C THR A 102 -31.80 -3.46 17.01
N ASP A 103 -31.43 -3.84 15.78
CA ASP A 103 -32.38 -4.38 14.80
C ASP A 103 -32.88 -5.76 15.24
N TYR A 104 -31.98 -6.60 15.78
CA TYR A 104 -32.34 -7.89 16.35
C TYR A 104 -33.31 -7.74 17.53
N ALA A 105 -32.99 -6.88 18.50
CA ALA A 105 -33.85 -6.63 19.66
C ALA A 105 -35.24 -6.11 19.26
N ARG A 106 -35.30 -5.19 18.28
CA ARG A 106 -36.55 -4.65 17.72
C ARG A 106 -37.42 -5.75 17.12
N GLU A 107 -36.85 -6.62 16.29
CA GLU A 107 -37.59 -7.71 15.63
C GLU A 107 -38.16 -8.70 16.66
N GLN A 108 -37.35 -9.09 17.65
CA GLN A 108 -37.78 -10.00 18.71
C GLN A 108 -38.88 -9.38 19.59
N LEU A 109 -38.72 -8.10 19.97
CA LEU A 109 -39.76 -7.36 20.69
C LEU A 109 -41.06 -7.28 19.90
N LYS A 110 -40.98 -6.94 18.60
CA LYS A 110 -42.15 -6.86 17.73
C LYS A 110 -42.87 -8.20 17.62
N ALA A 111 -42.13 -9.30 17.51
CA ALA A 111 -42.70 -10.65 17.49
C ALA A 111 -43.42 -10.99 18.82
N LEU A 112 -42.78 -10.72 19.96
CA LEU A 112 -43.38 -10.94 21.28
C LEU A 112 -44.64 -10.08 21.50
N MET A 113 -44.59 -8.80 21.13
CA MET A 113 -45.72 -7.88 21.25
C MET A 113 -46.88 -8.29 20.34
N THR A 114 -46.61 -8.73 19.10
CA THR A 114 -47.64 -9.22 18.18
C THR A 114 -48.35 -10.46 18.74
N ARG A 115 -47.60 -11.36 19.40
CA ARG A 115 -48.15 -12.54 20.05
C ARG A 115 -48.99 -12.20 21.28
N GLN A 116 -48.58 -11.21 22.07
CA GLN A 116 -49.24 -10.85 23.34
C GLN A 116 -50.41 -9.88 23.16
N PHE A 117 -50.38 -9.04 22.13
CA PHE A 117 -51.40 -8.03 21.84
C PHE A 117 -51.88 -8.15 20.38
N PRO A 118 -52.58 -9.25 20.01
CA PRO A 118 -53.05 -9.45 18.65
C PRO A 118 -54.00 -8.32 18.23
N GLY A 119 -53.79 -7.76 17.03
CA GLY A 119 -54.61 -6.67 16.47
C GLY A 119 -54.16 -5.25 16.86
N ALA A 120 -53.32 -5.09 17.87
CA ALA A 120 -52.64 -3.83 18.13
C ALA A 120 -51.35 -3.79 17.28
N SER A 121 -51.36 -3.09 16.14
CA SER A 121 -50.17 -2.89 15.30
C SER A 121 -49.16 -2.00 16.04
N LEU A 122 -48.37 -2.59 16.92
CA LEU A 122 -47.42 -1.90 17.78
C LEU A 122 -46.01 -1.97 17.21
N ASP A 123 -45.30 -0.85 17.24
CA ASP A 123 -43.88 -0.76 16.90
C ASP A 123 -43.09 -0.35 18.16
N PRO A 124 -42.15 -1.17 18.65
CA PRO A 124 -41.37 -0.86 19.86
C PRO A 124 -40.57 0.45 19.74
N ASP A 125 -40.23 0.90 18.54
CA ASP A 125 -39.54 2.18 18.32
C ASP A 125 -40.46 3.40 18.43
N GLN A 126 -41.78 3.19 18.37
CA GLN A 126 -42.80 4.23 18.55
C GLN A 126 -43.33 4.28 19.98
N LEU A 127 -42.78 3.48 20.90
CA LEU A 127 -43.14 3.51 22.31
C LEU A 127 -42.04 4.16 23.12
N TRP A 128 -42.37 5.23 23.84
CA TRP A 128 -41.46 5.86 24.80
C TRP A 128 -41.61 5.26 26.18
N VAL A 129 -40.49 4.82 26.72
CA VAL A 129 -40.32 4.44 28.12
C VAL A 129 -39.64 5.60 28.85
N THR A 130 -40.34 6.18 29.81
CA THR A 130 -39.84 7.29 30.63
C THR A 130 -39.61 6.80 32.05
N PRO A 131 -38.35 6.73 32.53
CA PRO A 131 -38.07 6.42 33.92
C PRO A 131 -38.72 7.44 34.86
N ASN A 132 -39.25 6.98 36.00
CA ASN A 132 -39.91 7.85 36.97
C ASN A 132 -38.92 8.79 37.69
N LEU A 133 -37.65 8.40 37.75
CA LEU A 133 -36.56 9.18 38.34
C LEU A 133 -35.71 9.78 37.22
N ALA A 134 -35.52 11.09 37.22
CA ALA A 134 -34.67 11.79 36.24
C ALA A 134 -33.21 11.27 36.26
N LEU A 135 -32.71 10.81 37.41
CA LEU A 135 -31.38 10.20 37.54
C LEU A 135 -31.23 8.86 36.79
N ALA A 136 -32.33 8.17 36.48
CA ALA A 136 -32.29 6.90 35.74
C ALA A 136 -32.16 7.10 34.22
N GLY A 137 -32.23 8.34 33.74
CA GLY A 137 -31.98 8.72 32.34
C GLY A 137 -33.20 9.31 31.62
N PRO A 138 -33.00 9.83 30.40
CA PRO A 138 -34.07 10.42 29.59
C PRO A 138 -35.05 9.37 29.07
N ALA A 139 -36.20 9.81 28.57
CA ALA A 139 -37.13 8.95 27.83
C ALA A 139 -36.44 8.33 26.61
N ARG A 140 -36.67 7.03 26.39
CA ARG A 140 -36.06 6.24 25.30
C ARG A 140 -37.12 5.38 24.62
N THR A 141 -36.82 4.88 23.42
CA THR A 141 -37.68 3.89 22.76
C THR A 141 -37.73 2.59 23.57
N LEU A 142 -38.78 1.78 23.41
CA LEU A 142 -38.85 0.46 24.08
C LEU A 142 -37.68 -0.44 23.64
N THR A 143 -37.26 -0.36 22.38
CA THR A 143 -36.08 -1.07 21.85
C THR A 143 -34.80 -0.65 22.57
N ASP A 144 -34.52 0.66 22.67
CA ASP A 144 -33.31 1.16 23.35
C ASP A 144 -33.35 0.88 24.86
N PHE A 145 -34.55 0.92 25.44
CA PHE A 145 -34.76 0.56 26.85
C PHE A 145 -34.47 -0.93 27.08
N ALA A 146 -34.89 -1.83 26.17
CA ALA A 146 -34.61 -3.26 26.27
C ALA A 146 -33.11 -3.61 26.19
N LEU A 147 -32.33 -2.77 25.50
CA LEU A 147 -30.87 -2.88 25.43
C LEU A 147 -30.15 -2.19 26.60
N SER A 148 -30.89 -1.71 27.60
CA SER A 148 -30.28 -1.20 28.84
C SER A 148 -29.91 -2.35 29.78
N PRO A 149 -28.95 -2.16 30.69
CA PRO A 149 -28.51 -3.20 31.63
C PRO A 149 -29.67 -3.71 32.49
N THR A 150 -29.70 -5.00 32.76
CA THR A 150 -30.86 -5.65 33.42
C THR A 150 -31.12 -5.11 34.83
N ASN A 151 -30.07 -4.66 35.53
CA ASN A 151 -30.18 -4.06 36.86
C ASN A 151 -30.91 -2.71 36.86
N THR A 152 -30.84 -1.98 35.75
CA THR A 152 -31.61 -0.73 35.54
C THR A 152 -33.09 -1.03 35.28
N LEU A 153 -33.41 -2.19 34.69
CA LEU A 153 -34.79 -2.60 34.35
C LEU A 153 -35.59 -3.08 35.57
N GLN A 154 -34.94 -3.74 36.53
CA GLN A 154 -35.61 -4.35 37.69
C GLN A 154 -35.93 -3.33 38.79
N ASN A 155 -35.04 -2.36 39.03
CA ASN A 155 -35.10 -1.47 40.20
C ASN A 155 -35.73 -0.09 39.93
N THR A 156 -36.14 0.19 38.69
CA THR A 156 -36.67 1.50 38.30
C THR A 156 -38.15 1.41 37.92
N GLY A 157 -39.00 2.27 38.49
CA GLY A 157 -40.35 2.51 37.97
C GLY A 157 -40.28 3.32 36.68
N PHE A 158 -41.18 3.05 35.73
CA PHE A 158 -41.26 3.80 34.47
C PHE A 158 -42.70 3.87 33.97
N SER A 159 -42.96 4.85 33.09
CA SER A 159 -44.21 4.99 32.35
C SER A 159 -44.00 4.73 30.86
N ILE A 160 -45.06 4.32 30.16
CA ILE A 160 -45.05 4.05 28.72
C ILE A 160 -46.03 4.99 28.03
N ALA A 161 -45.60 5.60 26.94
CA ALA A 161 -46.44 6.42 26.09
C ALA A 161 -46.16 6.11 24.62
N SER A 162 -47.13 6.34 23.74
CA SER A 162 -46.90 6.30 22.30
C SER A 162 -46.27 7.60 21.84
N LYS A 163 -45.27 7.51 20.96
CA LYS A 163 -44.63 8.66 20.28
C LYS A 163 -45.56 9.27 19.22
N ILE A 164 -46.48 8.46 18.71
CA ILE A 164 -47.52 8.87 17.76
C ILE A 164 -48.87 8.92 18.48
N ALA A 165 -49.86 9.59 17.89
CA ALA A 165 -51.23 9.67 18.44
C ALA A 165 -52.00 8.33 18.29
N GLN A 166 -51.38 7.21 18.69
CA GLN A 166 -51.96 5.87 18.70
C GLN A 166 -52.40 5.54 20.14
N THR A 167 -53.66 5.14 20.30
CA THR A 167 -54.18 4.64 21.58
C THR A 167 -53.52 3.30 21.90
N LEU A 168 -52.83 3.22 23.05
CA LEU A 168 -52.22 1.98 23.52
C LEU A 168 -53.27 1.08 24.18
N PRO A 169 -53.16 -0.26 24.04
CA PRO A 169 -53.99 -1.19 24.79
C PRO A 169 -53.84 -0.94 26.30
N THR A 170 -54.93 -0.94 27.05
CA THR A 170 -54.91 -0.76 28.52
C THR A 170 -54.09 -1.84 29.24
N ALA A 171 -53.94 -3.01 28.62
CA ALA A 171 -53.11 -4.10 29.11
C ALA A 171 -51.59 -3.90 28.90
N LEU A 172 -51.16 -2.89 28.11
CA LEU A 172 -49.76 -2.55 27.89
C LEU A 172 -49.29 -1.53 28.95
N ASP A 173 -49.15 -2.00 30.19
CA ASP A 173 -48.64 -1.21 31.31
C ASP A 173 -47.17 -1.51 31.63
N ALA A 174 -46.61 -0.83 32.63
CA ALA A 174 -45.21 -1.02 33.05
C ALA A 174 -44.91 -2.49 33.45
N SER A 175 -45.88 -3.19 34.04
CA SER A 175 -45.74 -4.59 34.43
C SER A 175 -45.71 -5.52 33.22
N ALA A 176 -46.52 -5.24 32.21
CA ALA A 176 -46.53 -5.96 30.94
C ALA A 176 -45.20 -5.78 30.19
N VAL A 177 -44.65 -4.57 30.16
CA VAL A 177 -43.33 -4.33 29.57
C VAL A 177 -42.22 -5.04 30.35
N LYS A 178 -42.24 -5.04 31.70
CA LYS A 178 -41.27 -5.84 32.48
C LYS A 178 -41.33 -7.33 32.10
N ARG A 179 -42.53 -7.90 31.93
CA ARG A 179 -42.70 -9.29 31.46
C ARG A 179 -42.16 -9.51 30.05
N LEU A 180 -42.43 -8.59 29.12
CA LEU A 180 -41.88 -8.64 27.75
C LEU A 180 -40.35 -8.65 27.77
N LEU A 181 -39.73 -7.77 28.55
CA LEU A 181 -38.27 -7.67 28.65
C LEU A 181 -37.63 -8.92 29.28
N LEU A 182 -38.28 -9.54 30.27
CA LEU A 182 -37.83 -10.81 30.84
C LEU A 182 -37.94 -11.97 29.83
N GLN A 183 -38.94 -11.95 28.95
CA GLN A 183 -39.10 -12.96 27.89
C GLN A 183 -38.15 -12.76 26.71
N LEU A 184 -37.59 -11.56 26.54
CA LEU A 184 -36.82 -11.18 25.37
C LEU A 184 -35.44 -11.85 25.30
N ASP A 185 -34.96 -12.51 26.36
CA ASP A 185 -33.66 -13.20 26.53
C ASP A 185 -32.61 -12.91 25.44
N ILE A 186 -32.27 -11.62 25.31
CA ILE A 186 -31.35 -11.11 24.29
C ILE A 186 -29.99 -11.78 24.46
N LYS A 187 -29.60 -11.98 25.72
CA LYS A 187 -28.36 -12.63 26.11
C LYS A 187 -28.23 -14.02 25.49
N ALA A 188 -29.15 -14.95 25.76
CA ALA A 188 -29.00 -16.32 25.25
C ALA A 188 -29.18 -16.40 23.73
N THR A 189 -30.20 -15.72 23.20
CA THR A 189 -30.58 -15.83 21.78
C THR A 189 -29.57 -15.18 20.84
N TYR A 190 -29.08 -13.98 21.16
CA TYR A 190 -28.06 -13.31 20.36
C TYR A 190 -26.68 -13.96 20.51
N ARG A 191 -26.35 -14.49 21.71
CA ARG A 191 -25.14 -15.30 21.92
C ARG A 191 -25.13 -16.53 21.03
N GLN A 192 -26.24 -17.27 20.97
CA GLN A 192 -26.34 -18.44 20.10
C GLN A 192 -26.14 -18.03 18.62
N PHE A 193 -26.82 -16.98 18.17
CA PHE A 193 -26.67 -16.45 16.82
C PHE A 193 -25.22 -16.08 16.48
N LEU A 194 -24.50 -15.40 17.37
CA LEU A 194 -23.08 -15.08 17.17
C LEU A 194 -22.20 -16.33 17.19
N SER A 195 -22.46 -17.26 18.10
CA SER A 195 -21.72 -18.52 18.20
C SER A 195 -21.84 -19.31 16.89
N ASP A 196 -23.04 -19.41 16.34
CA ASP A 196 -23.31 -20.09 15.06
C ASP A 196 -22.66 -19.36 13.89
N THR A 197 -22.70 -18.02 13.89
CA THR A 197 -22.14 -17.19 12.80
C THR A 197 -20.61 -17.18 12.78
N LEU A 198 -19.96 -17.33 13.94
CA LEU A 198 -18.50 -17.28 14.11
C LEU A 198 -17.89 -18.67 14.39
N ALA A 199 -18.69 -19.73 14.31
CA ALA A 199 -18.21 -21.11 14.43
C ALA A 199 -17.14 -21.41 13.37
N SER A 200 -16.20 -22.30 13.70
CA SER A 200 -15.04 -22.55 12.83
C SER A 200 -15.40 -23.18 11.48
N ASP A 201 -16.55 -23.83 11.39
CA ASP A 201 -17.14 -24.46 10.20
C ASP A 201 -18.26 -23.60 9.56
N ALA A 202 -18.56 -22.43 10.13
CA ALA A 202 -19.61 -21.56 9.62
C ALA A 202 -19.26 -21.02 8.22
N PRO A 203 -20.24 -20.97 7.29
CA PRO A 203 -20.05 -20.34 5.99
C PRO A 203 -19.52 -18.90 6.13
N GLY A 204 -18.43 -18.59 5.43
CA GLY A 204 -17.84 -17.26 5.40
C GLY A 204 -16.90 -16.92 6.56
N VAL A 205 -16.68 -17.80 7.55
CA VAL A 205 -15.76 -17.50 8.67
C VAL A 205 -14.31 -17.28 8.20
N ALA A 206 -13.87 -18.02 7.17
CA ALA A 206 -12.55 -17.82 6.55
C ALA A 206 -12.40 -16.41 5.96
N THR A 207 -13.45 -15.90 5.29
CA THR A 207 -13.47 -14.52 4.79
C THR A 207 -13.46 -13.51 5.94
N ARG A 208 -14.16 -13.78 7.04
CA ARG A 208 -14.14 -12.91 8.24
C ARG A 208 -12.75 -12.87 8.88
N LEU A 209 -12.10 -14.02 9.02
CA LEU A 209 -10.73 -14.13 9.51
C LEU A 209 -9.76 -13.33 8.63
N LEU A 210 -9.81 -13.48 7.31
CA LEU A 210 -8.97 -12.73 6.39
C LEU A 210 -9.18 -11.22 6.50
N ARG A 211 -10.43 -10.74 6.63
CA ARG A 211 -10.71 -9.32 6.87
C ARG A 211 -10.13 -8.85 8.20
N PHE A 212 -10.31 -9.63 9.26
CA PHE A 212 -9.77 -9.31 10.58
C PHE A 212 -8.24 -9.19 10.55
N ILE A 213 -7.55 -10.14 9.94
CA ILE A 213 -6.09 -10.15 9.80
C ILE A 213 -5.58 -9.00 8.93
N LYS A 214 -6.28 -8.67 7.83
CA LYS A 214 -5.88 -7.56 6.95
C LYS A 214 -6.11 -6.19 7.61
N GLN A 215 -7.14 -6.03 8.45
CA GLN A 215 -7.56 -4.73 8.95
C GLN A 215 -7.01 -4.41 10.35
N LEU A 216 -7.05 -5.38 11.28
CA LEU A 216 -6.70 -5.15 12.68
C LEU A 216 -5.26 -4.59 12.88
N PRO A 217 -4.21 -5.10 12.21
CA PRO A 217 -2.85 -4.60 12.38
C PRO A 217 -2.75 -3.09 12.10
N TRP A 218 -3.29 -2.63 10.97
CA TRP A 218 -3.24 -1.21 10.61
C TRP A 218 -4.04 -0.33 11.57
N GLN A 219 -5.18 -0.82 12.07
CA GLN A 219 -5.95 -0.09 13.08
C GLN A 219 -5.19 0.04 14.41
N LEU A 220 -4.55 -1.03 14.87
CA LEU A 220 -3.75 -1.04 16.10
C LEU A 220 -2.47 -0.20 15.96
N LEU A 221 -1.79 -0.28 14.82
CA LEU A 221 -0.59 0.51 14.54
C LEU A 221 -0.92 2.00 14.49
N LEU A 222 -2.04 2.36 13.87
CA LEU A 222 -2.52 3.74 13.84
C LEU A 222 -2.82 4.27 15.25
N HIS A 223 -3.47 3.43 16.08
CA HIS A 223 -3.74 3.76 17.47
C HIS A 223 -2.47 3.90 18.31
N ALA A 224 -1.55 2.92 18.22
CA ALA A 224 -0.27 2.93 18.92
C ALA A 224 0.61 4.13 18.50
N HIS A 225 0.64 4.47 17.20
CA HIS A 225 1.35 5.65 16.71
C HIS A 225 0.75 6.94 17.25
N THR A 226 -0.58 7.02 17.36
CA THR A 226 -1.26 8.15 18.00
C THR A 226 -0.83 8.30 19.47
N LEU A 227 -0.77 7.19 20.22
CA LEU A 227 -0.30 7.19 21.61
C LEU A 227 1.17 7.60 21.72
N LYS A 228 2.01 7.18 20.77
CA LYS A 228 3.41 7.60 20.66
C LYS A 228 3.53 9.11 20.50
N LEU A 229 2.81 9.69 19.55
CA LEU A 229 2.83 11.14 19.32
C LEU A 229 2.24 11.96 20.48
N GLN A 230 1.38 11.34 21.30
CA GLN A 230 0.89 11.94 22.55
C GLN A 230 1.83 11.76 23.74
N GLY A 231 2.97 11.07 23.59
CA GLY A 231 3.89 10.76 24.68
C GLY A 231 3.37 9.71 25.68
N LYS A 232 2.32 8.96 25.33
CA LYS A 232 1.73 7.88 26.14
C LYS A 232 2.32 6.49 25.86
N LEU A 233 3.05 6.38 24.75
CA LEU A 233 3.78 5.17 24.34
C LEU A 233 5.19 5.61 23.93
N SER A 234 6.21 4.93 24.41
CA SER A 234 7.60 5.21 24.07
C SER A 234 7.92 4.74 22.65
N GLU A 235 9.02 5.24 22.07
CA GLU A 235 9.55 4.73 20.78
C GLU A 235 9.79 3.21 20.84
N ARG A 236 10.32 2.72 21.97
CA ARG A 236 10.59 1.30 22.18
C ARG A 236 9.28 0.50 22.28
N GLY A 237 8.31 1.00 23.05
CA GLY A 237 7.00 0.38 23.18
C GLY A 237 6.27 0.29 21.84
N PHE A 238 6.30 1.36 21.05
CA PHE A 238 5.76 1.37 19.69
C PHE A 238 6.49 0.37 18.78
N GLY A 239 7.83 0.28 18.86
CA GLY A 239 8.62 -0.69 18.11
C GLY A 239 8.27 -2.15 18.41
N LEU A 240 7.97 -2.48 19.68
CA LEU A 240 7.52 -3.82 20.08
C LEU A 240 6.13 -4.14 19.53
N VAL A 241 5.19 -3.19 19.60
CA VAL A 241 3.86 -3.32 19.00
C VAL A 241 3.97 -3.50 17.48
N GLN A 242 4.86 -2.74 16.83
CA GLN A 242 5.12 -2.86 15.40
C GLN A 242 5.59 -4.26 15.03
N GLN A 243 6.57 -4.80 15.75
CA GLN A 243 7.13 -6.11 15.49
C GLN A 243 6.08 -7.23 15.50
N VAL A 244 5.20 -7.27 16.51
CA VAL A 244 4.23 -8.37 16.65
C VAL A 244 3.03 -8.24 15.70
N LEU A 245 2.69 -7.02 15.26
CA LEU A 245 1.57 -6.78 14.33
C LEU A 245 2.01 -6.92 12.87
N ASP A 246 3.22 -6.47 12.55
CA ASP A 246 3.80 -6.60 11.22
C ASP A 246 4.28 -8.04 10.96
N MET A 247 4.94 -8.67 11.93
CA MET A 247 5.46 -10.04 11.81
C MET A 247 4.71 -10.95 12.79
N PRO A 248 3.45 -11.33 12.50
CA PRO A 248 2.59 -11.97 13.49
C PRO A 248 2.97 -13.41 13.83
N ASP A 249 3.63 -14.14 12.92
CA ASP A 249 4.16 -15.49 13.19
C ASP A 249 5.50 -15.38 13.95
N ALA A 250 5.56 -16.00 15.13
CA ALA A 250 6.74 -15.88 16.00
C ALA A 250 8.02 -16.49 15.39
N LEU A 251 7.91 -17.58 14.61
CA LEU A 251 9.06 -18.21 13.96
C LEU A 251 9.56 -17.36 12.78
N ALA A 252 8.65 -16.76 12.03
CA ALA A 252 9.02 -15.83 10.96
C ALA A 252 9.70 -14.58 11.55
N ARG A 253 9.11 -13.99 12.59
CA ARG A 253 9.68 -12.84 13.29
C ARG A 253 11.08 -13.12 13.84
N ALA A 254 11.29 -14.29 14.46
CA ALA A 254 12.60 -14.70 14.98
C ALA A 254 13.69 -14.86 13.90
N ALA A 255 13.31 -14.93 12.61
CA ALA A 255 14.28 -14.94 11.51
C ALA A 255 14.88 -13.55 11.21
N VAL A 256 14.29 -12.48 11.75
CA VAL A 256 14.75 -11.08 11.58
C VAL A 256 15.70 -10.71 12.72
N THR A 257 16.87 -10.18 12.38
CA THR A 257 17.90 -9.87 13.39
C THR A 257 17.46 -8.69 14.26
N GLY A 258 17.49 -8.89 15.59
CA GLY A 258 17.08 -7.89 16.57
C GLY A 258 15.57 -7.83 16.85
N ALA A 259 14.75 -8.63 16.16
CA ALA A 259 13.32 -8.71 16.42
C ALA A 259 13.03 -9.62 17.63
N ASN A 260 13.04 -9.03 18.83
CA ASN A 260 12.92 -9.75 20.10
C ASN A 260 11.53 -9.66 20.75
N ALA A 261 10.56 -9.00 20.10
CA ALA A 261 9.23 -8.86 20.66
C ALA A 261 8.52 -10.22 20.80
N ILE A 262 8.04 -10.49 22.01
CA ILE A 262 7.15 -11.59 22.31
C ILE A 262 5.78 -11.04 22.69
N VAL A 263 4.76 -11.85 22.43
CA VAL A 263 3.39 -11.57 22.85
C VAL A 263 2.88 -12.80 23.59
N ARG A 264 2.31 -12.59 24.78
CA ARG A 264 1.74 -13.65 25.62
C ARG A 264 0.38 -13.21 26.16
N PRO A 265 -0.57 -14.13 26.38
CA PRO A 265 -1.75 -13.83 27.16
C PRO A 265 -1.36 -13.41 28.58
N LEU A 266 -2.14 -12.54 29.20
CA LEU A 266 -1.97 -12.24 30.61
C LEU A 266 -2.48 -13.42 31.44
N GLU A 267 -1.54 -14.17 32.02
CA GLU A 267 -1.78 -15.36 32.81
C GLU A 267 -1.34 -15.13 34.25
N LEU A 268 -2.20 -15.48 35.20
CA LEU A 268 -1.95 -15.28 36.63
C LEU A 268 -1.72 -16.62 37.33
N ILE A 269 -0.75 -16.63 38.24
CA ILE A 269 -0.47 -17.74 39.14
C ILE A 269 -0.76 -17.22 40.55
N ALA A 270 -1.79 -17.77 41.21
CA ALA A 270 -2.28 -17.27 42.50
C ALA A 270 -1.23 -17.37 43.62
N THR A 271 -0.51 -18.49 43.68
CA THR A 271 0.57 -18.78 44.63
C THR A 271 1.57 -19.73 43.98
N GLU A 272 2.76 -19.87 44.56
CA GLU A 272 3.76 -20.82 44.06
C GLU A 272 3.19 -22.25 43.94
N GLY A 273 3.39 -22.89 42.78
CA GLY A 273 2.85 -24.21 42.46
C GLY A 273 1.40 -24.24 41.96
N ALA A 274 0.67 -23.12 41.98
CA ALA A 274 -0.67 -23.05 41.40
C ALA A 274 -0.64 -23.08 39.86
N ALA A 275 -1.71 -23.57 39.23
CA ALA A 275 -1.84 -23.54 37.78
C ALA A 275 -2.02 -22.10 37.28
N ALA A 276 -1.42 -21.78 36.14
CA ALA A 276 -1.59 -20.51 35.46
C ALA A 276 -3.02 -20.38 34.92
N VAL A 277 -3.67 -19.25 35.21
CA VAL A 277 -5.03 -18.94 34.76
C VAL A 277 -4.96 -17.85 33.70
N LYS A 278 -5.35 -18.18 32.47
CA LYS A 278 -5.42 -17.26 31.33
C LYS A 278 -6.62 -16.32 31.48
N THR A 279 -6.37 -15.01 31.44
CA THR A 279 -7.42 -14.00 31.33
C THR A 279 -7.92 -13.89 29.89
N LEU A 280 -9.21 -13.61 29.70
CA LEU A 280 -9.80 -13.45 28.37
C LEU A 280 -9.46 -12.08 27.80
N GLY A 281 -8.82 -12.06 26.62
CA GLY A 281 -8.60 -10.84 25.87
C GLY A 281 -7.59 -9.86 26.47
N LEU A 282 -6.71 -10.26 27.37
CA LEU A 282 -5.61 -9.40 27.84
C LEU A 282 -4.29 -10.01 27.40
N TYR A 283 -3.40 -9.18 26.86
CA TYR A 283 -2.11 -9.61 26.32
C TYR A 283 -1.01 -8.69 26.79
N LEU A 284 0.17 -9.25 27.03
CA LEU A 284 1.40 -8.52 27.25
C LEU A 284 2.31 -8.69 26.04
N ILE A 285 2.70 -7.56 25.45
CA ILE A 285 3.71 -7.48 24.40
C ILE A 285 4.97 -6.93 25.07
N GLY A 286 6.09 -7.63 24.96
CA GLY A 286 7.31 -7.22 25.65
C GLY A 286 8.52 -7.97 25.14
N GLU A 287 9.65 -7.75 25.79
CA GLU A 287 10.85 -8.56 25.59
C GLU A 287 10.98 -9.61 26.72
N PRO A 288 11.62 -10.76 26.47
CA PRO A 288 11.81 -11.80 27.49
C PRO A 288 12.66 -11.38 28.71
N ALA A 289 13.31 -10.22 28.68
CA ALA A 289 14.17 -9.69 29.76
C ALA A 289 13.83 -8.22 30.04
N ALA A 290 13.62 -7.87 31.32
CA ALA A 290 13.57 -6.54 31.97
C ALA A 290 13.17 -5.28 31.16
N GLY A 291 12.45 -5.44 30.05
CA GLY A 291 12.06 -4.37 29.13
C GLY A 291 10.59 -3.99 29.30
N PRO A 292 10.16 -2.93 28.59
CA PRO A 292 8.80 -2.42 28.69
C PRO A 292 7.79 -3.51 28.37
N GLN A 293 6.70 -3.52 29.14
CA GLN A 293 5.57 -4.43 28.96
C GLN A 293 4.37 -3.61 28.50
N ILE A 294 3.86 -3.91 27.31
CA ILE A 294 2.74 -3.23 26.70
C ILE A 294 1.51 -4.12 26.90
N LEU A 295 0.59 -3.66 27.74
CA LEU A 295 -0.71 -4.28 27.92
C LEU A 295 -1.62 -3.89 26.74
N TYR A 296 -2.12 -4.90 26.04
CA TYR A 296 -3.18 -4.75 25.05
C TYR A 296 -4.50 -5.31 25.62
N ALA A 297 -5.50 -4.43 25.72
CA ALA A 297 -6.83 -4.70 26.26
C ALA A 297 -7.93 -4.23 25.28
N PRO A 298 -8.38 -5.07 24.34
CA PRO A 298 -9.44 -4.75 23.40
C PRO A 298 -10.77 -4.46 24.13
N TYR A 299 -11.56 -3.56 23.54
CA TYR A 299 -12.86 -3.09 24.04
C TYR A 299 -12.86 -2.34 25.37
N ASP A 300 -11.70 -2.19 26.02
CA ASP A 300 -11.58 -1.32 27.18
C ASP A 300 -11.32 0.13 26.74
N LYS A 301 -12.13 1.03 27.30
CA LYS A 301 -12.10 2.47 27.03
C LYS A 301 -10.79 3.16 27.44
N HIS A 302 -10.20 2.71 28.54
CA HIS A 302 -9.15 3.43 29.24
C HIS A 302 -7.77 2.79 29.04
N LEU A 303 -7.72 1.46 28.95
CA LEU A 303 -6.49 0.67 28.99
C LEU A 303 -6.00 0.21 27.62
N GLY A 304 -6.84 0.24 26.58
CA GLY A 304 -6.58 -0.11 25.18
C GLY A 304 -5.17 -0.61 24.84
N ILE A 305 -4.20 0.31 24.79
CA ILE A 305 -2.75 0.02 24.79
C ILE A 305 -2.12 0.84 25.92
N THR A 306 -1.48 0.18 26.88
CA THR A 306 -0.82 0.83 28.04
C THR A 306 0.59 0.28 28.21
N GLU A 307 1.59 1.16 28.36
CA GLU A 307 2.98 0.77 28.60
C GLU A 307 3.32 0.80 30.09
N TYR A 308 4.02 -0.25 30.54
CA TYR A 308 4.63 -0.38 31.86
C TYR A 308 6.14 -0.54 31.69
N GLU A 309 6.92 -0.03 32.65
CA GLU A 309 8.39 -0.08 32.59
C GLU A 309 8.92 -1.52 32.56
N ASN A 310 8.31 -2.42 33.32
CA ASN A 310 8.70 -3.83 33.43
C ASN A 310 7.55 -4.68 34.00
N GLU A 311 7.78 -5.99 34.14
CA GLU A 311 6.80 -6.94 34.66
C GLU A 311 6.36 -6.63 36.10
N ALA A 312 7.29 -6.15 36.95
CA ALA A 312 6.96 -5.79 38.32
C ALA A 312 6.00 -4.59 38.38
N SER A 313 6.15 -3.60 37.48
CA SER A 313 5.21 -2.49 37.35
C SER A 313 3.80 -2.95 36.94
N VAL A 314 3.69 -3.97 36.08
CA VAL A 314 2.39 -4.58 35.72
C VAL A 314 1.76 -5.21 36.96
N LEU A 315 2.52 -6.00 37.73
CA LEU A 315 2.04 -6.61 38.97
C LEU A 315 1.64 -5.57 40.01
N SER A 316 2.42 -4.50 40.20
CA SER A 316 2.05 -3.40 41.08
C SER A 316 0.72 -2.76 40.65
N ALA A 317 0.52 -2.54 39.35
CA ALA A 317 -0.72 -1.99 38.84
C ALA A 317 -1.93 -2.92 39.04
N ILE A 318 -1.75 -4.24 38.94
CA ILE A 318 -2.80 -5.24 39.21
C ILE A 318 -3.18 -5.28 40.69
N ASN A 319 -2.21 -5.11 41.59
CA ASN A 319 -2.43 -5.10 43.04
C ASN A 319 -3.10 -3.81 43.53
N LEU A 320 -3.11 -2.74 42.73
CA LEU A 320 -3.78 -1.49 43.08
C LEU A 320 -5.26 -1.54 42.69
N PRO A 321 -6.20 -1.29 43.62
CA PRO A 321 -7.61 -1.16 43.28
C PRO A 321 -7.84 -0.08 42.22
N GLY A 322 -8.55 -0.43 41.15
CA GLY A 322 -8.81 0.48 40.03
C GLY A 322 -9.21 -0.24 38.75
N ALA A 323 -9.25 0.51 37.64
CA ALA A 323 -9.77 0.04 36.36
C ALA A 323 -9.10 -1.24 35.84
N LEU A 324 -7.77 -1.39 36.02
CA LEU A 324 -7.03 -2.58 35.60
C LEU A 324 -7.43 -3.81 36.42
N GLN A 325 -7.47 -3.67 37.74
CA GLN A 325 -7.86 -4.75 38.64
C GLN A 325 -9.30 -5.20 38.37
N ASP A 326 -10.22 -4.24 38.21
CA ASP A 326 -11.62 -4.51 37.87
C ASP A 326 -11.76 -5.23 36.53
N LEU A 327 -11.04 -4.77 35.50
CA LEU A 327 -11.04 -5.41 34.20
C LEU A 327 -10.48 -6.83 34.27
N LEU A 328 -9.35 -7.02 34.95
CA LEU A 328 -8.70 -8.33 35.11
C LEU A 328 -9.63 -9.32 35.81
N ILE A 329 -10.25 -8.94 36.92
CA ILE A 329 -11.20 -9.81 37.64
C ILE A 329 -12.38 -10.18 36.75
N ARG A 330 -12.94 -9.22 35.99
CA ARG A 330 -14.04 -9.49 35.06
C ARG A 330 -13.65 -10.38 33.89
N ARG A 331 -12.38 -10.37 33.46
CA ARG A 331 -11.89 -11.18 32.33
C ARG A 331 -11.42 -12.58 32.73
N LEU A 332 -11.34 -12.87 34.03
CA LEU A 332 -11.03 -14.22 34.51
C LEU A 332 -12.21 -15.17 34.29
N PRO A 333 -11.97 -16.45 33.99
CA PRO A 333 -13.05 -17.44 33.93
C PRO A 333 -13.77 -17.57 35.28
N ASP A 334 -15.09 -17.80 35.24
CA ASP A 334 -15.98 -17.81 36.41
C ASP A 334 -15.44 -18.59 37.64
N PRO A 335 -14.84 -19.78 37.52
CA PRO A 335 -14.34 -20.54 38.67
C PRO A 335 -13.24 -19.83 39.47
N TYR A 336 -12.53 -18.87 38.85
CA TYR A 336 -11.36 -18.23 39.45
C TYR A 336 -11.64 -16.79 39.93
N GLN A 337 -12.73 -16.16 39.48
CA GLN A 337 -13.03 -14.76 39.79
C GLN A 337 -13.10 -14.50 41.30
N ALA A 338 -13.80 -15.34 42.06
CA ALA A 338 -13.95 -15.17 43.50
C ALA A 338 -12.61 -15.28 44.25
N THR A 339 -11.78 -16.25 43.86
CA THR A 339 -10.45 -16.46 44.44
C THR A 339 -9.56 -15.24 44.24
N TYR A 340 -9.42 -14.78 42.98
CA TYR A 340 -8.58 -13.63 42.67
C TYR A 340 -9.14 -12.32 43.24
N LYS A 341 -10.46 -12.15 43.27
CA LYS A 341 -11.09 -11.00 43.95
C LYS A 341 -10.72 -10.94 45.43
N ASN A 342 -10.71 -12.07 46.13
CA ASN A 342 -10.33 -12.12 47.54
C ASN A 342 -8.83 -11.86 47.75
N LEU A 343 -7.97 -12.41 46.88
CA LEU A 343 -6.53 -12.19 46.92
C LEU A 343 -6.16 -10.72 46.68
N LEU A 344 -6.90 -10.05 45.79
CA LEU A 344 -6.66 -8.66 45.38
C LEU A 344 -7.39 -7.61 46.25
N ALA A 345 -8.28 -8.04 47.15
CA ALA A 345 -9.02 -7.13 48.03
C ALA A 345 -8.19 -6.56 49.19
N GLY A 346 -7.01 -7.12 49.47
CA GLY A 346 -6.11 -6.66 50.53
C GLY A 346 -5.24 -5.47 50.11
N SER A 347 -4.89 -4.59 51.05
CA SER A 347 -4.06 -3.39 50.80
C SER A 347 -2.54 -3.68 50.68
N GLY A 348 -2.14 -4.94 50.45
CA GLY A 348 -0.74 -5.40 50.43
C GLY A 348 -0.34 -6.05 49.11
N THR A 349 0.96 -6.36 48.95
CA THR A 349 1.46 -7.12 47.79
C THR A 349 0.93 -8.55 47.84
N SER A 350 0.10 -8.95 46.87
CA SER A 350 -0.33 -10.35 46.75
C SER A 350 0.82 -11.25 46.28
N ASP A 351 0.73 -12.54 46.57
CA ASP A 351 1.67 -13.58 46.09
C ASP A 351 1.48 -13.92 44.59
N ILE A 352 0.67 -13.13 43.88
CA ILE A 352 0.34 -13.36 42.47
C ILE A 352 1.58 -13.12 41.61
N ARG A 353 1.87 -14.09 40.73
CA ARG A 353 2.92 -14.01 39.71
C ARG A 353 2.32 -14.06 38.31
N LEU A 354 3.03 -13.52 37.32
CA LEU A 354 2.65 -13.66 35.92
C LEU A 354 3.28 -14.92 35.33
N ALA A 355 2.52 -15.69 34.56
CA ALA A 355 3.11 -16.75 33.75
C ALA A 355 3.74 -16.17 32.47
N SER A 356 4.61 -16.95 31.83
CA SER A 356 5.27 -16.56 30.58
C SER A 356 5.07 -17.65 29.54
N SER A 357 3.88 -17.66 28.94
CA SER A 357 3.51 -18.58 27.85
C SER A 357 3.36 -17.80 26.54
N PRO A 358 4.43 -17.65 25.73
CA PRO A 358 4.37 -16.90 24.48
C PRO A 358 3.44 -17.54 23.46
N ILE A 359 2.79 -16.70 22.64
CA ILE A 359 2.08 -17.15 21.45
C ILE A 359 3.13 -17.45 20.38
N GLU A 360 3.39 -18.74 20.16
CA GLU A 360 4.43 -19.20 19.22
C GLU A 360 3.95 -19.30 17.75
N GLY A 361 2.65 -19.21 17.50
CA GLY A 361 2.05 -19.21 16.17
C GLY A 361 1.80 -17.80 15.62
N ASN A 362 0.84 -17.67 14.71
CA ASN A 362 0.38 -16.39 14.19
C ASN A 362 -0.49 -15.67 15.25
N LEU A 363 -0.02 -14.51 15.74
CA LEU A 363 -0.75 -13.69 16.73
C LEU A 363 -2.18 -13.36 16.28
N LEU A 364 -2.36 -12.94 15.03
CA LEU A 364 -3.64 -12.43 14.54
C LEU A 364 -4.70 -13.54 14.46
N HIS A 365 -4.28 -14.77 14.21
CA HIS A 365 -5.13 -15.97 14.34
C HIS A 365 -5.59 -16.16 15.77
N GLN A 366 -4.66 -16.12 16.73
CA GLN A 366 -4.98 -16.29 18.14
C GLN A 366 -5.91 -15.17 18.64
N LEU A 367 -5.66 -13.91 18.23
CA LEU A 367 -6.52 -12.78 18.55
C LEU A 367 -7.94 -12.97 17.99
N PHE A 368 -8.08 -13.47 16.76
CA PHE A 368 -9.41 -13.75 16.19
C PHE A 368 -10.15 -14.84 16.98
N ILE A 369 -9.46 -15.94 17.34
CA ILE A 369 -10.03 -17.04 18.13
C ILE A 369 -10.45 -16.54 19.51
N ASP A 370 -9.54 -15.87 20.22
CA ASP A 370 -9.80 -15.34 21.56
C ASP A 370 -10.90 -14.27 21.53
N ASN A 371 -10.99 -13.47 20.46
CA ASN A 371 -12.03 -12.47 20.28
C ASN A 371 -13.43 -13.11 20.23
N LYS A 372 -13.60 -14.28 19.58
CA LYS A 372 -14.91 -14.98 19.58
C LYS A 372 -15.36 -15.36 20.99
N THR A 373 -14.44 -15.88 21.80
CA THR A 373 -14.68 -16.22 23.20
C THR A 373 -14.97 -14.97 24.03
N LEU A 374 -14.22 -13.90 23.81
CA LEU A 374 -14.38 -12.63 24.49
C LEU A 374 -15.74 -11.99 24.22
N LEU A 375 -16.20 -11.97 22.95
CA LEU A 375 -17.52 -11.44 22.60
C LEU A 375 -18.64 -12.22 23.30
N SER A 376 -18.51 -13.55 23.38
CA SER A 376 -19.47 -14.39 24.10
C SER A 376 -19.48 -14.08 25.60
N HIS A 377 -18.31 -13.91 26.20
CA HIS A 377 -18.18 -13.51 27.60
C HIS A 377 -18.76 -12.11 27.86
N MET A 378 -18.48 -11.14 27.01
CA MET A 378 -19.01 -9.78 27.13
C MET A 378 -20.55 -9.76 27.02
N LEU A 379 -21.17 -10.65 26.24
CA LEU A 379 -22.63 -10.76 26.19
C LEU A 379 -23.21 -11.21 27.53
N ASP A 380 -22.47 -12.03 28.28
CA ASP A 380 -22.90 -12.48 29.61
C ASP A 380 -22.91 -11.35 30.65
N SER A 381 -22.22 -10.24 30.36
CA SER A 381 -22.06 -9.08 31.25
C SER A 381 -23.31 -8.19 31.35
N GLN A 382 -24.32 -8.34 30.48
CA GLN A 382 -25.54 -7.52 30.45
C GLN A 382 -26.26 -7.47 31.82
N SER A 383 -26.25 -8.59 32.55
CA SER A 383 -26.91 -8.73 33.85
C SER A 383 -26.02 -8.37 35.05
N GLN A 384 -24.72 -8.11 34.84
CA GLN A 384 -23.75 -7.88 35.90
C GLN A 384 -23.53 -6.38 36.12
N PRO A 385 -23.63 -5.84 37.36
CA PRO A 385 -23.38 -4.42 37.62
C PRO A 385 -21.98 -3.97 37.19
N ALA A 386 -20.97 -4.82 37.37
CA ALA A 386 -19.59 -4.54 36.98
C ALA A 386 -19.35 -4.64 35.46
N GLY A 387 -20.29 -5.22 34.71
CA GLY A 387 -20.21 -5.52 33.28
C GLY A 387 -20.64 -4.38 32.35
N GLN A 388 -20.99 -3.21 32.89
CA GLN A 388 -21.55 -2.10 32.12
C GLN A 388 -20.69 -1.68 30.92
N SER A 389 -19.37 -1.55 31.12
CA SER A 389 -18.45 -1.12 30.09
C SER A 389 -18.39 -2.10 28.92
N ASP A 390 -18.41 -3.40 29.21
CA ASP A 390 -18.41 -4.47 28.21
C ASP A 390 -19.69 -4.46 27.38
N TRP A 391 -20.83 -4.25 28.03
CA TRP A 391 -22.12 -4.13 27.35
C TRP A 391 -22.20 -2.91 26.44
N GLU A 392 -21.68 -1.75 26.88
CA GLU A 392 -21.61 -0.55 26.02
C GLU A 392 -20.67 -0.76 24.82
N ALA A 393 -19.51 -1.39 25.02
CA ALA A 393 -18.59 -1.72 23.95
C ALA A 393 -19.23 -2.68 22.92
N LEU A 394 -19.99 -3.69 23.38
CA LEU A 394 -20.74 -4.58 22.50
C LEU A 394 -21.84 -3.85 21.71
N LYS A 395 -22.60 -2.97 22.34
CA LYS A 395 -23.60 -2.16 21.63
C LYS A 395 -22.95 -1.29 20.55
N ALA A 396 -21.79 -0.72 20.84
CA ALA A 396 -21.01 0.01 19.84
C ALA A 396 -20.54 -0.91 18.70
N LEU A 397 -20.02 -2.10 19.03
CA LEU A 397 -19.53 -3.09 18.08
C LEU A 397 -20.63 -3.65 17.17
N PHE A 398 -21.84 -3.87 17.67
CA PHE A 398 -22.97 -4.39 16.89
C PHE A 398 -23.96 -3.30 16.47
N SER A 399 -23.56 -2.05 16.51
CA SER A 399 -24.37 -0.95 15.95
C SER A 399 -24.33 -0.92 14.42
N LYS A 400 -25.42 -0.46 13.81
CA LYS A 400 -25.56 -0.26 12.37
C LYS A 400 -24.68 0.90 11.88
N GLY A 401 -24.03 0.71 10.74
CA GLY A 401 -23.24 1.73 10.05
C GLY A 401 -21.86 2.01 10.66
N LEU A 402 -21.10 2.89 10.00
CA LEU A 402 -19.89 3.47 10.57
C LEU A 402 -20.29 4.37 11.73
N ARG A 403 -19.70 4.13 12.91
CA ARG A 403 -19.83 5.06 14.02
C ARG A 403 -18.57 5.90 14.15
N TYR A 404 -18.80 7.20 14.27
CA TYR A 404 -17.78 8.21 14.50
C TYR A 404 -17.69 8.51 15.99
N GLY A 405 -16.52 8.91 16.47
CA GLY A 405 -16.40 9.34 17.87
C GLY A 405 -16.41 8.21 18.91
N ILE A 406 -16.30 6.95 18.47
CA ILE A 406 -16.16 5.79 19.36
C ILE A 406 -14.69 5.47 19.57
N GLU A 407 -14.36 4.90 20.74
CA GLU A 407 -13.06 4.33 21.04
C GLU A 407 -12.75 3.12 20.15
N PHE A 408 -11.49 2.68 20.18
CA PHE A 408 -10.99 1.62 19.31
C PHE A 408 -11.84 0.33 19.41
N LEU A 409 -12.42 -0.09 18.28
CA LEU A 409 -13.18 -1.33 18.14
C LEU A 409 -12.43 -2.32 17.24
N PRO A 410 -11.73 -3.32 17.82
CA PRO A 410 -10.90 -4.26 17.06
C PRO A 410 -11.62 -4.85 15.84
N GLY A 411 -11.07 -4.60 14.65
CA GLY A 411 -11.52 -5.18 13.39
C GLY A 411 -12.81 -4.59 12.83
N LYS A 412 -13.53 -3.71 13.54
CA LYS A 412 -14.73 -3.04 13.00
C LYS A 412 -14.33 -1.80 12.20
N LEU A 413 -15.09 -1.46 11.15
CA LEU A 413 -14.93 -0.17 10.49
C LEU A 413 -15.44 0.96 11.39
N ALA A 414 -14.55 1.49 12.22
CA ALA A 414 -14.77 2.67 13.03
C ALA A 414 -13.56 3.59 12.87
N LEU A 415 -13.81 4.89 12.75
CA LEU A 415 -12.75 5.90 12.86
C LEU A 415 -12.64 6.28 14.35
N PRO A 416 -11.50 6.00 15.01
CA PRO A 416 -11.27 6.44 16.37
C PRO A 416 -11.60 7.93 16.53
N ARG A 417 -12.24 8.29 17.64
CA ARG A 417 -12.66 9.67 17.95
C ARG A 417 -11.59 10.73 17.70
N LEU A 418 -10.35 10.42 18.08
CA LEU A 418 -9.21 11.33 17.93
C LEU A 418 -8.87 11.64 16.47
N LEU A 419 -9.12 10.69 15.57
CA LEU A 419 -8.94 10.88 14.13
C LEU A 419 -10.14 11.60 13.51
N TRP A 420 -11.35 11.29 13.99
CA TRP A 420 -12.58 12.00 13.61
C TRP A 420 -12.47 13.51 13.83
N GLU A 421 -11.98 13.94 14.99
CA GLU A 421 -11.79 15.37 15.30
C GLU A 421 -10.79 16.03 14.33
N SER A 422 -9.72 15.33 13.93
CA SER A 422 -8.78 15.77 12.88
C SER A 422 -9.45 15.95 11.51
N TYR A 423 -10.30 14.99 11.12
CA TYR A 423 -10.94 14.99 9.81
C TYR A 423 -12.01 16.08 9.67
N THR A 424 -12.77 16.36 10.74
CA THR A 424 -13.81 17.39 10.71
C THR A 424 -13.24 18.80 10.60
N SER A 425 -12.01 19.01 11.05
CA SER A 425 -11.31 20.30 10.90
C SER A 425 -10.84 20.56 9.47
N PHE A 426 -10.78 19.53 8.61
CA PHE A 426 -10.39 19.65 7.21
C PHE A 426 -11.63 19.82 6.32
N LYS A 427 -11.84 21.05 5.80
CA LYS A 427 -13.09 21.49 5.14
C LYS A 427 -13.63 20.54 4.06
N GLN A 428 -12.78 20.09 3.13
CA GLN A 428 -13.21 19.22 2.02
C GLN A 428 -13.47 17.77 2.46
N SER A 429 -12.79 17.29 3.49
CA SER A 429 -13.04 15.95 4.06
C SER A 429 -14.31 15.94 4.89
N ALA A 430 -14.62 17.04 5.59
CA ALA A 430 -15.84 17.19 6.37
C ALA A 430 -17.11 17.08 5.51
N GLU A 431 -17.13 17.72 4.34
CA GLU A 431 -18.25 17.65 3.38
C GLU A 431 -18.45 16.22 2.84
N ALA A 432 -17.37 15.55 2.38
CA ALA A 432 -17.45 14.18 1.87
C ALA A 432 -17.82 13.13 2.95
N LEU A 433 -17.46 13.38 4.22
CA LEU A 433 -17.84 12.52 5.35
C LEU A 433 -19.32 12.62 5.71
N GLN A 434 -19.95 13.79 5.54
CA GLN A 434 -21.39 13.97 5.75
C GLN A 434 -22.22 13.10 4.79
N ASP A 435 -21.74 12.91 3.56
CA ASP A 435 -22.41 12.09 2.53
C ASP A 435 -22.05 10.59 2.58
N HIS A 436 -21.47 10.11 3.69
CA HIS A 436 -21.02 8.71 3.87
C HIS A 436 -19.91 8.24 2.90
N HIS A 437 -19.20 9.14 2.22
CA HIS A 437 -18.11 8.81 1.30
C HIS A 437 -16.75 8.69 2.02
N TRP A 438 -16.67 7.79 3.01
CA TRP A 438 -15.51 7.67 3.91
C TRP A 438 -14.17 7.50 3.17
N ARG A 439 -14.14 6.71 2.08
CA ARG A 439 -12.92 6.47 1.29
C ARG A 439 -12.42 7.75 0.61
N THR A 440 -13.33 8.58 0.12
CA THR A 440 -13.02 9.85 -0.51
C THR A 440 -12.50 10.85 0.53
N ALA A 441 -13.22 10.99 1.64
CA ALA A 441 -12.82 11.90 2.71
C ALA A 441 -11.44 11.54 3.30
N LEU A 442 -11.18 10.25 3.49
CA LEU A 442 -9.90 9.75 3.99
C LEU A 442 -8.76 10.02 3.00
N LYS A 443 -8.99 9.75 1.71
CA LYS A 443 -8.03 10.03 0.64
C LYS A 443 -7.70 11.53 0.56
N THR A 444 -8.70 12.41 0.62
CA THR A 444 -8.47 13.86 0.56
C THR A 444 -7.65 14.35 1.76
N PHE A 445 -7.94 13.84 2.96
CA PHE A 445 -7.16 14.16 4.16
C PHE A 445 -5.71 13.68 4.05
N ILE A 446 -5.51 12.40 3.69
CA ILE A 446 -4.18 11.79 3.50
C ILE A 446 -3.36 12.64 2.53
N ASN A 447 -3.94 12.98 1.38
CA ASN A 447 -3.26 13.80 0.38
C ASN A 447 -2.90 15.20 0.91
N GLY A 448 -3.83 15.88 1.59
CA GLY A 448 -3.58 17.20 2.16
C GLY A 448 -2.47 17.21 3.22
N VAL A 449 -2.46 16.22 4.11
CA VAL A 449 -1.44 16.12 5.17
C VAL A 449 -0.08 15.67 4.62
N SER A 450 -0.05 14.73 3.67
CA SER A 450 1.18 14.36 2.96
C SER A 450 1.79 15.55 2.24
N GLN A 451 0.98 16.32 1.51
CA GLN A 451 1.45 17.51 0.80
C GLN A 451 2.07 18.53 1.76
N MET A 452 1.42 18.78 2.90
CA MET A 452 1.95 19.64 3.96
C MET A 452 3.30 19.14 4.50
N ALA A 453 3.41 17.85 4.83
CA ALA A 453 4.64 17.27 5.36
C ALA A 453 5.81 17.36 4.36
N THR A 454 5.55 17.06 3.08
CA THR A 454 6.57 17.19 2.01
C THR A 454 6.96 18.65 1.76
N LEU A 455 6.02 19.58 1.83
CA LEU A 455 6.32 21.01 1.73
C LEU A 455 7.17 21.51 2.90
N GLY A 456 6.91 21.01 4.12
CA GLY A 456 7.77 21.24 5.29
C GLY A 456 9.21 20.78 5.05
N GLN A 457 9.40 19.57 4.49
CA GLN A 457 10.74 19.05 4.20
C GLN A 457 11.48 19.94 3.18
N LEU A 458 10.77 20.41 2.15
CA LEU A 458 11.31 21.31 1.14
C LEU A 458 11.60 22.73 1.66
N LEU A 459 11.01 23.15 2.78
CA LEU A 459 11.29 24.42 3.45
C LEU A 459 12.55 24.36 4.31
N HIS A 460 12.79 23.22 4.95
CA HIS A 460 13.96 22.97 5.78
C HIS A 460 15.20 22.56 4.99
N GLN A 461 15.06 22.26 3.69
CA GLN A 461 16.20 22.15 2.78
C GLN A 461 16.82 23.54 2.55
N PRO A 462 18.05 23.81 3.03
CA PRO A 462 18.77 25.01 2.61
C PRO A 462 18.85 24.97 1.08
N GLY A 463 18.54 26.11 0.44
CA GLY A 463 18.31 26.21 -1.00
C GLY A 463 19.29 25.37 -1.79
N ALA A 464 18.78 24.46 -2.61
CA ALA A 464 19.54 23.67 -3.57
C ALA A 464 20.19 24.60 -4.60
N SER A 465 21.31 25.19 -4.17
CA SER A 465 22.30 25.95 -4.93
C SER A 465 23.62 25.88 -4.15
N THR A 466 23.92 24.68 -3.67
CA THR A 466 25.29 24.23 -3.49
C THR A 466 25.32 22.87 -4.15
N VAL A 467 25.94 22.80 -5.33
CA VAL A 467 26.63 21.58 -5.73
C VAL A 467 27.51 21.25 -4.53
N GLU A 468 27.11 20.28 -3.71
CA GLU A 468 28.04 19.71 -2.76
C GLU A 468 29.24 19.27 -3.60
N PRO A 469 30.46 19.74 -3.29
CA PRO A 469 31.62 19.14 -3.93
C PRO A 469 31.50 17.65 -3.67
N VAL A 470 31.59 16.85 -4.73
CA VAL A 470 31.74 15.40 -4.61
C VAL A 470 32.98 15.19 -3.76
N VAL A 471 32.78 15.07 -2.45
CA VAL A 471 33.81 14.60 -1.55
C VAL A 471 33.94 13.14 -1.94
N HIS A 472 35.02 12.84 -2.64
CA HIS A 472 35.52 11.49 -2.80
C HIS A 472 35.74 10.90 -1.41
N ASN A 473 34.69 10.38 -0.79
CA ASN A 473 34.85 9.43 0.29
C ASN A 473 35.49 8.21 -0.37
N GLY A 474 36.73 7.94 0.06
CA GLY A 474 37.51 6.79 -0.39
C GLY A 474 36.76 5.46 -0.24
N PRO A 475 37.38 4.36 -0.69
CA PRO A 475 36.70 3.10 -0.96
C PRO A 475 35.75 2.74 0.19
N VAL A 476 34.45 2.71 -0.13
CA VAL A 476 33.48 2.03 0.71
C VAL A 476 33.91 0.57 0.66
N VAL A 477 34.66 0.16 1.69
CA VAL A 477 34.86 -1.24 2.02
C VAL A 477 33.48 -1.87 1.97
N GLU A 478 33.33 -2.90 1.12
CA GLU A 478 32.14 -3.75 1.10
C GLU A 478 31.71 -4.00 2.53
N LYS A 479 30.59 -3.41 2.95
CA LYS A 479 30.00 -3.82 4.22
C LYS A 479 29.59 -5.28 4.01
N PRO A 480 30.10 -6.23 4.81
CA PRO A 480 29.58 -7.58 4.80
C PRO A 480 28.06 -7.52 4.98
N PHE A 481 27.35 -8.36 4.24
CA PHE A 481 25.90 -8.50 4.33
C PHE A 481 25.45 -8.61 5.80
N VAL A 482 24.53 -7.73 6.19
CA VAL A 482 23.87 -7.79 7.50
C VAL A 482 22.47 -8.30 7.24
N ALA A 483 22.09 -9.40 7.90
CA ALA A 483 20.71 -9.89 7.96
C ALA A 483 19.74 -8.72 8.20
N THR A 484 18.51 -8.78 7.68
CA THR A 484 17.53 -7.70 7.84
C THR A 484 17.42 -7.35 9.33
N GLU A 485 17.99 -6.20 9.69
CA GLU A 485 17.95 -5.67 11.04
C GLU A 485 16.58 -5.05 11.23
N ILE A 486 15.97 -5.26 12.39
CA ILE A 486 14.65 -4.67 12.68
C ILE A 486 14.62 -3.15 12.50
N THR A 487 15.75 -2.47 12.70
CA THR A 487 15.93 -1.02 12.50
C THR A 487 15.83 -0.57 11.05
N LYS A 488 16.00 -1.50 10.09
CA LYS A 488 15.88 -1.26 8.64
C LYS A 488 14.53 -1.70 8.08
N VAL A 489 13.69 -2.36 8.89
CA VAL A 489 12.34 -2.75 8.47
C VAL A 489 11.45 -1.53 8.49
N ASP A 490 11.21 -0.98 7.30
CA ASP A 490 10.15 -0.01 7.09
C ASP A 490 8.83 -0.75 6.82
N LEU A 491 7.90 -0.60 7.77
CA LEU A 491 6.55 -1.18 7.72
C LEU A 491 5.75 -0.69 6.52
N THR A 492 5.85 0.61 6.21
CA THR A 492 5.04 1.28 5.20
C THR A 492 5.71 1.35 3.83
N SER A 493 6.97 0.90 3.73
CA SER A 493 7.69 0.80 2.47
C SER A 493 6.88 0.07 1.40
N PRO A 494 6.82 0.58 0.16
CA PRO A 494 6.20 -0.10 -0.97
C PRO A 494 6.76 -1.51 -1.18
N SER A 495 8.07 -1.75 -0.98
CA SER A 495 8.65 -3.08 -1.18
C SER A 495 8.08 -4.14 -0.22
N ARG A 496 7.61 -3.71 0.96
CA ARG A 496 6.98 -4.58 1.96
C ARG A 496 5.47 -4.65 1.77
N THR A 497 4.82 -3.50 1.60
CA THR A 497 3.35 -3.42 1.54
C THR A 497 2.75 -4.05 0.29
N VAL A 498 3.46 -4.01 -0.84
CA VAL A 498 3.09 -4.72 -2.08
C VAL A 498 3.01 -6.23 -1.90
N LEU A 499 3.84 -6.81 -1.01
CA LEU A 499 3.87 -8.26 -0.80
C LEU A 499 2.76 -8.77 0.11
N GLN A 500 2.00 -7.90 0.76
CA GLN A 500 0.88 -8.30 1.63
C GLN A 500 -0.13 -9.21 0.93
N SER A 501 -0.30 -9.05 -0.39
CA SER A 501 -1.23 -9.86 -1.18
C SER A 501 -0.78 -11.32 -1.36
N PHE A 502 0.50 -11.61 -1.14
CA PHE A 502 1.10 -12.95 -1.16
C PHE A 502 1.34 -13.55 0.23
N GLU A 503 1.13 -12.76 1.29
CA GLU A 503 1.31 -13.26 2.64
C GLU A 503 0.40 -14.48 2.85
N ALA A 504 1.00 -15.61 3.22
CA ALA A 504 0.29 -16.82 3.56
C ALA A 504 -0.31 -16.67 4.97
N SER A 505 -1.17 -15.67 5.17
CA SER A 505 -1.63 -15.26 6.49
C SER A 505 -2.38 -16.36 7.23
N ALA A 506 -2.96 -17.32 6.50
CA ALA A 506 -3.66 -18.49 7.04
C ALA A 506 -2.72 -19.59 7.58
N ILE A 507 -1.40 -19.48 7.36
CA ILE A 507 -0.42 -20.50 7.70
C ILE A 507 0.33 -20.12 8.98
N GLU A 508 0.49 -21.10 9.86
CA GLU A 508 1.31 -20.99 11.07
C GLU A 508 2.50 -21.94 10.92
N LEU A 509 3.73 -21.41 10.86
CA LEU A 509 4.92 -22.19 10.53
C LEU A 509 5.12 -23.36 11.51
N LYS A 510 4.83 -23.13 12.79
CA LYS A 510 4.92 -24.15 13.85
C LYS A 510 3.98 -25.35 13.61
N LYS A 511 2.83 -25.15 12.95
CA LYS A 511 1.84 -26.21 12.66
C LYS A 511 2.04 -26.84 11.27
N THR A 512 2.80 -26.19 10.39
CA THR A 512 2.91 -26.54 8.96
C THR A 512 3.76 -27.80 8.76
N GLY A 513 4.88 -27.93 9.47
CA GLY A 513 5.74 -29.11 9.38
C GLY A 513 7.18 -28.85 9.85
N THR A 514 8.08 -29.76 9.52
CA THR A 514 9.51 -29.65 9.88
C THR A 514 10.22 -28.56 9.05
N LYS A 515 11.09 -27.81 9.73
CA LYS A 515 12.01 -26.85 9.11
C LYS A 515 13.08 -27.61 8.31
N ALA A 516 13.24 -27.27 7.04
CA ALA A 516 14.29 -27.79 6.18
C ALA A 516 15.62 -27.04 6.40
N VAL A 517 16.71 -27.63 5.89
CA VAL A 517 18.07 -27.07 5.99
C VAL A 517 18.16 -25.69 5.34
N ASP A 518 17.40 -25.49 4.26
CA ASP A 518 17.34 -24.25 3.49
C ASP A 518 16.49 -23.16 4.16
N GLY A 519 15.98 -23.40 5.38
CA GLY A 519 15.13 -22.48 6.13
C GLY A 519 13.64 -22.52 5.79
N SER A 520 13.24 -23.28 4.78
CA SER A 520 11.83 -23.43 4.39
C SER A 520 11.08 -24.45 5.25
N TYR A 521 9.75 -24.37 5.24
CA TYR A 521 8.83 -25.28 5.91
C TYR A 521 7.97 -25.97 4.86
N ARG A 522 7.73 -27.27 5.03
CA ARG A 522 6.88 -28.02 4.10
C ARG A 522 5.60 -28.44 4.79
N ASP A 523 4.48 -28.06 4.20
CA ASP A 523 3.16 -28.42 4.71
C ASP A 523 2.93 -29.93 4.61
N SER A 524 2.57 -30.54 5.73
CA SER A 524 2.38 -31.99 5.82
C SER A 524 1.22 -32.52 4.97
N THR A 525 0.19 -31.69 4.75
CA THR A 525 -1.07 -32.09 4.07
C THR A 525 -1.01 -31.78 2.57
N THR A 526 -0.75 -30.53 2.22
CA THR A 526 -0.74 -29.99 0.86
C THR A 526 0.60 -30.17 0.15
N ARG A 527 1.67 -30.51 0.89
CA ARG A 527 3.06 -30.61 0.39
C ARG A 527 3.65 -29.31 -0.15
N ARG A 528 2.94 -28.18 -0.06
CA ARG A 528 3.40 -26.83 -0.42
C ARG A 528 4.57 -26.40 0.47
N LYS A 529 5.43 -25.52 -0.05
CA LYS A 529 6.58 -24.97 0.67
C LYS A 529 6.32 -23.52 1.06
N TYR A 530 6.71 -23.17 2.28
CA TYR A 530 6.61 -21.83 2.83
C TYR A 530 7.95 -21.40 3.39
N ALA A 531 8.28 -20.11 3.33
CA ALA A 531 9.50 -19.58 3.91
C ALA A 531 9.26 -18.24 4.60
N PRO A 532 9.99 -17.98 5.71
CA PRO A 532 10.05 -16.64 6.28
C PRO A 532 10.93 -15.74 5.40
N VAL A 533 10.38 -14.62 4.95
CA VAL A 533 11.09 -13.55 4.22
C VAL A 533 10.81 -12.24 4.93
N ASP A 534 11.85 -11.60 5.47
CA ASP A 534 11.75 -10.35 6.26
C ASP A 534 10.67 -10.38 7.35
N GLY A 535 10.53 -11.52 8.02
CA GLY A 535 9.60 -11.71 9.14
C GLY A 535 8.16 -12.07 8.77
N LYS A 536 7.86 -12.13 7.47
CA LYS A 536 6.56 -12.53 6.92
C LYS A 536 6.62 -13.93 6.34
N VAL A 537 5.48 -14.62 6.27
CA VAL A 537 5.39 -15.98 5.74
C VAL A 537 4.85 -15.93 4.31
N TYR A 538 5.60 -16.53 3.37
CA TYR A 538 5.20 -16.62 1.97
C TYR A 538 5.24 -18.06 1.48
N GLN A 539 4.33 -18.42 0.59
CA GLN A 539 4.47 -19.64 -0.20
C GLN A 539 5.57 -19.42 -1.25
N ILE A 540 6.44 -20.42 -1.41
CA ILE A 540 7.58 -20.33 -2.32
C ILE A 540 7.63 -21.52 -3.27
N GLU A 541 8.06 -21.26 -4.50
CA GLU A 541 8.23 -22.29 -5.52
C GLU A 541 9.48 -22.03 -6.38
N LYS A 542 10.13 -23.10 -6.83
CA LYS A 542 11.30 -23.00 -7.72
C LYS A 542 10.85 -22.80 -9.17
N PHE A 543 11.24 -21.67 -9.75
CA PHE A 543 10.96 -21.28 -11.13
C PHE A 543 12.28 -21.22 -11.93
N GLY A 544 12.53 -22.25 -12.76
CA GLY A 544 13.79 -22.35 -13.52
C GLY A 544 15.01 -22.44 -12.59
N VAL A 545 15.91 -21.46 -12.68
CA VAL A 545 17.15 -21.37 -11.87
C VAL A 545 16.94 -20.75 -10.48
N ALA A 546 15.88 -19.97 -10.28
CA ALA A 546 15.66 -19.19 -9.05
C ALA A 546 14.34 -19.57 -8.34
N THR A 547 14.25 -19.29 -7.04
CA THR A 547 13.00 -19.48 -6.27
C THR A 547 12.22 -18.18 -6.27
N ARG A 548 10.89 -18.22 -6.20
CA ARG A 548 10.07 -17.02 -6.10
C ARG A 548 8.89 -17.20 -5.15
N ILE A 549 8.34 -16.08 -4.70
CA ILE A 549 7.07 -16.04 -3.98
C ILE A 549 5.94 -16.42 -4.94
N VAL A 550 4.97 -17.21 -4.48
CA VAL A 550 3.79 -17.61 -5.27
C VAL A 550 2.54 -17.54 -4.41
N ASP A 551 1.39 -17.49 -5.07
CA ASP A 551 0.05 -17.71 -4.52
C ASP A 551 -0.72 -18.59 -5.50
N ASP A 552 -1.88 -19.14 -5.11
CA ASP A 552 -2.66 -20.10 -5.90
C ASP A 552 -3.11 -19.57 -7.28
N GLN A 553 -3.07 -18.25 -7.49
CA GLN A 553 -3.43 -17.61 -8.75
C GLN A 553 -2.34 -16.70 -9.34
N ARG A 554 -1.26 -16.41 -8.59
CA ARG A 554 -0.34 -15.29 -8.91
C ARG A 554 1.11 -15.67 -8.62
N GLN A 555 2.04 -15.03 -9.33
CA GLN A 555 3.48 -15.22 -9.13
C GLN A 555 4.12 -13.92 -8.65
N GLY A 556 4.79 -13.94 -7.50
CA GLY A 556 5.47 -12.80 -6.86
C GLY A 556 6.95 -12.69 -7.20
N PRO A 557 7.73 -11.80 -6.55
CA PRO A 557 9.14 -11.59 -6.88
C PRO A 557 10.03 -12.80 -6.57
N TYR A 558 11.22 -12.80 -7.18
CA TYR A 558 12.25 -13.81 -6.94
C TYR A 558 12.87 -13.67 -5.55
N LEU A 559 13.40 -14.78 -5.06
CA LEU A 559 14.03 -14.95 -3.77
C LEU A 559 15.41 -15.55 -3.94
N GLN A 560 16.35 -15.00 -3.19
CA GLN A 560 17.67 -15.58 -3.01
C GLN A 560 17.74 -16.32 -1.67
N ASN A 561 18.31 -17.53 -1.68
CA ASN A 561 18.62 -18.25 -0.46
C ASN A 561 20.09 -18.01 -0.08
N ARG A 562 20.35 -17.54 1.14
CA ARG A 562 21.70 -17.44 1.69
C ARG A 562 21.84 -18.31 2.95
N GLY A 563 21.75 -19.62 2.76
CA GLY A 563 21.92 -20.64 3.80
C GLY A 563 20.59 -21.06 4.44
N THR A 564 20.16 -20.34 5.47
CA THR A 564 18.91 -20.61 6.21
C THR A 564 17.88 -19.47 6.13
N GLN A 565 18.22 -18.39 5.42
CA GLN A 565 17.39 -17.21 5.27
C GLN A 565 17.07 -16.96 3.80
N TRP A 566 15.80 -16.64 3.56
CA TRP A 566 15.29 -16.24 2.26
C TRP A 566 15.09 -14.73 2.25
N VAL A 567 15.60 -14.06 1.22
CA VAL A 567 15.48 -12.62 1.02
C VAL A 567 14.98 -12.32 -0.39
N LEU A 568 14.34 -11.17 -0.57
CA LEU A 568 13.97 -10.69 -1.91
C LEU A 568 15.21 -10.54 -2.77
N ASP A 569 15.14 -11.08 -3.99
CA ASP A 569 16.22 -10.97 -4.95
C ASP A 569 16.18 -9.57 -5.61
N PRO A 570 17.21 -8.73 -5.43
CA PRO A 570 17.28 -7.42 -6.07
C PRO A 570 17.46 -7.54 -7.60
N ASP A 571 18.01 -8.65 -8.08
CA ASP A 571 18.07 -8.94 -9.50
C ASP A 571 16.73 -9.56 -9.94
N LEU A 572 15.87 -8.68 -10.47
CA LEU A 572 14.68 -9.09 -11.19
C LEU A 572 15.15 -9.95 -12.38
N HIS A 573 15.13 -11.28 -12.21
CA HIS A 573 15.31 -12.28 -13.24
C HIS A 573 14.22 -12.07 -14.30
N SER A 574 14.48 -11.10 -15.18
CA SER A 574 13.58 -10.66 -16.22
C SER A 574 13.60 -11.78 -17.25
N VAL A 575 12.48 -12.45 -17.46
CA VAL A 575 12.33 -13.29 -18.65
C VAL A 575 11.86 -12.37 -19.76
N HIS A 576 12.54 -12.34 -20.91
CA HIS A 576 12.28 -11.36 -22.00
C HIS A 576 10.81 -11.31 -22.42
N PHE A 577 10.12 -12.45 -22.39
CA PHE A 577 8.70 -12.62 -22.75
C PHE A 577 7.75 -12.69 -21.53
N GLY A 578 8.28 -12.79 -20.31
CA GLY A 578 7.48 -12.96 -19.09
C GLY A 578 6.71 -11.70 -18.66
N LYS A 579 7.35 -10.52 -18.75
CA LYS A 579 6.69 -9.23 -18.42
C LYS A 579 5.61 -8.83 -19.43
N ALA A 580 5.76 -9.24 -20.70
CA ALA A 580 4.74 -9.04 -21.74
C ALA A 580 3.42 -9.75 -21.38
N MET A 581 3.51 -10.94 -20.78
CA MET A 581 2.35 -11.71 -20.35
C MET A 581 1.59 -11.08 -19.16
N SER A 582 2.30 -10.54 -18.17
CA SER A 582 1.68 -9.81 -17.05
C SER A 582 0.87 -8.60 -17.53
N ARG A 583 1.33 -7.89 -18.58
CA ARG A 583 0.55 -6.80 -19.19
C ARG A 583 -0.58 -7.29 -20.10
N LEU A 584 -0.40 -8.37 -20.87
CA LEU A 584 -1.43 -8.93 -21.76
C LEU A 584 -2.65 -9.49 -21.01
N HIS A 585 -2.46 -10.06 -19.82
CA HIS A 585 -3.58 -10.49 -18.97
C HIS A 585 -4.47 -9.31 -18.56
N ASN A 586 -3.87 -8.11 -18.47
CA ASN A 586 -4.53 -6.90 -18.00
C ASN A 586 -5.15 -6.06 -19.13
N LYS A 587 -4.65 -6.14 -20.38
CA LYS A 587 -4.99 -5.21 -21.48
C LYS A 587 -6.37 -5.42 -22.15
N TYR A 588 -7.09 -6.50 -21.86
CA TYR A 588 -8.37 -6.81 -22.51
C TYR A 588 -9.61 -6.48 -21.65
N GLN A 589 -10.01 -5.21 -21.65
CA GLN A 589 -11.41 -4.71 -21.65
C GLN A 589 -11.42 -3.15 -21.57
N SER A 590 -12.51 -2.52 -22.04
CA SER A 590 -12.72 -1.06 -22.21
C SER A 590 -12.65 -0.20 -20.93
N ASP A 591 -12.69 1.14 -21.02
CA ASP A 591 -12.79 2.24 -20.01
C ASP A 591 -13.24 1.92 -18.55
N LEU A 592 -14.06 0.89 -18.33
CA LEU A 592 -14.26 0.24 -17.02
C LEU A 592 -12.97 -0.36 -16.43
N ASP A 593 -11.90 -0.54 -17.22
CA ASP A 593 -10.70 -1.32 -16.91
C ASP A 593 -9.52 -0.54 -16.34
N ALA A 594 -9.37 0.77 -16.63
CA ALA A 594 -8.37 1.57 -15.91
C ALA A 594 -8.65 1.53 -14.40
N ARG A 595 -9.93 1.52 -14.02
CA ARG A 595 -10.37 1.30 -12.63
C ARG A 595 -10.24 -0.15 -12.17
N LYS A 596 -10.04 -1.15 -13.03
CA LYS A 596 -9.72 -2.52 -12.61
C LYS A 596 -8.23 -2.70 -12.33
N GLN A 597 -7.36 -2.04 -13.10
CA GLN A 597 -5.91 -2.13 -12.95
C GLN A 597 -5.34 -1.19 -11.88
N ILE A 598 -5.84 0.05 -11.81
CA ILE A 598 -5.35 1.07 -10.87
C ILE A 598 -6.49 1.72 -10.07
N SER A 599 -6.16 2.16 -8.86
CA SER A 599 -6.97 3.06 -8.06
C SER A 599 -6.62 4.49 -8.49
N ILE A 600 -7.44 5.09 -9.35
CA ILE A 600 -7.19 6.45 -9.86
C ILE A 600 -7.12 7.45 -8.70
N GLU A 601 -5.98 8.11 -8.59
CA GLU A 601 -5.66 9.07 -7.54
C GLU A 601 -5.94 10.50 -7.99
N ALA A 602 -5.39 10.88 -9.14
CA ALA A 602 -5.50 12.21 -9.74
C ALA A 602 -5.59 12.10 -11.27
N GLN A 603 -6.36 12.99 -11.90
CA GLN A 603 -6.48 13.07 -13.35
C GLN A 603 -6.26 14.50 -13.84
N GLY A 604 -5.37 14.64 -14.81
CA GLY A 604 -4.93 15.90 -15.37
C GLY A 604 -3.84 16.59 -14.56
N MET A 605 -2.99 17.35 -15.23
CA MET A 605 -1.82 17.97 -14.59
C MET A 605 -2.18 18.98 -13.51
N GLU A 606 -3.35 19.60 -13.57
CA GLU A 606 -3.84 20.47 -12.49
C GLU A 606 -4.06 19.68 -11.20
N ALA A 607 -4.87 18.62 -11.24
CA ALA A 607 -5.13 17.77 -10.08
C ALA A 607 -3.85 17.05 -9.60
N ILE A 608 -2.98 16.60 -10.51
CA ILE A 608 -1.71 15.95 -10.16
C ILE A 608 -0.77 16.96 -9.47
N ARG A 609 -0.67 18.21 -9.94
CA ARG A 609 0.14 19.24 -9.26
C ARG A 609 -0.39 19.59 -7.87
N GLN A 610 -1.71 19.58 -7.70
CA GLN A 610 -2.35 19.82 -6.42
C GLN A 610 -2.11 18.65 -5.45
N LEU A 611 -2.32 17.40 -5.89
CA LEU A 611 -2.28 16.23 -5.02
C LEU A 611 -0.87 15.62 -4.86
N TYR A 612 -0.04 15.70 -5.89
CA TYR A 612 1.29 15.06 -5.96
C TYR A 612 2.32 15.96 -6.68
N PRO A 613 2.80 17.05 -6.04
CA PRO A 613 3.67 18.03 -6.68
C PRO A 613 4.99 17.44 -7.22
N GLU A 614 5.65 16.54 -6.47
CA GLU A 614 6.87 15.87 -6.95
C GLU A 614 6.59 14.95 -8.14
N ARG A 615 5.48 14.18 -8.11
CA ARG A 615 5.08 13.34 -9.26
C ARG A 615 4.80 14.21 -10.49
N ALA A 616 4.18 15.37 -10.31
CA ALA A 616 3.99 16.33 -11.39
C ALA A 616 5.33 16.83 -11.95
N ARG A 617 6.31 17.12 -11.09
CA ARG A 617 7.66 17.53 -11.49
C ARG A 617 8.35 16.43 -12.31
N MET A 618 8.28 15.18 -11.84
CA MET A 618 8.85 14.01 -12.54
C MET A 618 8.19 13.76 -13.90
N ILE A 619 6.86 13.90 -14.01
CA ILE A 619 6.15 13.79 -15.30
C ILE A 619 6.65 14.86 -16.27
N VAL A 620 6.80 16.11 -15.82
CA VAL A 620 7.30 17.20 -16.68
C VAL A 620 8.75 16.94 -17.09
N GLN A 621 9.63 16.59 -16.14
CA GLN A 621 11.04 16.31 -16.41
C GLN A 621 11.22 15.15 -17.39
N SER A 622 10.46 14.06 -17.22
CA SER A 622 10.51 12.91 -18.11
C SER A 622 9.96 13.20 -19.50
N LEU A 623 8.91 14.04 -19.61
CA LEU A 623 8.40 14.50 -20.89
C LEU A 623 9.41 15.37 -21.64
N ASP A 624 10.10 16.29 -20.94
CA ASP A 624 11.14 17.14 -21.52
C ASP A 624 12.32 16.31 -22.03
N LEU A 625 12.76 15.30 -21.26
CA LEU A 625 13.82 14.39 -21.70
C LEU A 625 13.37 13.49 -22.87
N ALA A 626 12.13 13.00 -22.86
CA ALA A 626 11.57 12.24 -23.98
C ALA A 626 11.50 13.08 -25.26
N ARG A 627 11.15 14.37 -25.15
CA ARG A 627 11.18 15.34 -26.25
C ARG A 627 12.59 15.58 -26.77
N PHE A 628 13.56 15.72 -25.86
CA PHE A 628 14.97 15.84 -26.23
C PHE A 628 15.42 14.63 -27.05
N TYR A 629 15.13 13.40 -26.60
CA TYR A 629 15.44 12.19 -27.36
C TYR A 629 14.72 12.14 -28.70
N ALA A 630 13.41 12.47 -28.74
CA ALA A 630 12.63 12.49 -29.96
C ALA A 630 13.18 13.48 -31.00
N PHE A 631 13.50 14.70 -30.57
CA PHE A 631 14.04 15.75 -31.43
C PHE A 631 15.40 15.35 -32.02
N ASN A 632 16.33 14.93 -31.16
CA ASN A 632 17.66 14.50 -31.60
C ASN A 632 17.60 13.27 -32.50
N SER A 633 16.69 12.33 -32.23
CA SER A 633 16.48 11.16 -33.08
C SER A 633 16.06 11.54 -34.50
N LEU A 634 15.13 12.50 -34.64
CA LEU A 634 14.72 13.00 -35.94
C LEU A 634 15.86 13.74 -36.66
N HIS A 635 16.65 14.51 -35.92
CA HIS A 635 17.81 15.20 -36.47
C HIS A 635 18.86 14.22 -36.98
N ASN A 636 19.27 13.27 -36.15
CA ASN A 636 20.27 12.25 -36.49
C ASN A 636 19.78 11.34 -37.63
N LEU A 637 18.50 10.96 -37.65
CA LEU A 637 17.91 10.21 -38.78
C LEU A 637 17.99 11.01 -40.10
N ALA A 638 17.82 12.33 -40.06
CA ALA A 638 17.94 13.17 -41.24
C ALA A 638 19.38 13.26 -41.76
N GLN A 639 20.38 13.19 -40.87
CA GLN A 639 21.80 13.15 -41.24
C GLN A 639 22.21 11.82 -41.88
N LEU A 640 21.64 10.70 -41.43
CA LEU A 640 21.88 9.35 -41.97
C LEU A 640 21.36 9.13 -43.40
N LYS A 641 20.85 10.17 -44.08
CA LYS A 641 20.40 10.09 -45.49
C LYS A 641 21.51 9.71 -46.47
N VAL A 642 22.76 10.00 -46.13
CA VAL A 642 23.96 9.52 -46.83
C VAL A 642 24.53 8.38 -45.99
N ALA A 643 24.80 7.23 -46.58
CA ALA A 643 25.26 6.03 -45.86
C ALA A 643 26.69 6.22 -45.33
N THR A 644 26.85 6.97 -44.24
CA THR A 644 28.14 7.21 -43.61
C THR A 644 28.50 6.03 -42.72
N SER A 645 29.38 5.16 -43.23
CA SER A 645 29.87 4.00 -42.48
C SER A 645 30.77 4.43 -41.31
N GLY A 646 30.73 3.69 -40.21
CA GLY A 646 31.65 3.89 -39.07
C GLY A 646 31.22 4.97 -38.07
N THR A 647 30.01 5.52 -38.19
CA THR A 647 29.42 6.40 -37.17
C THR A 647 28.90 5.58 -35.99
N ARG A 648 28.69 6.23 -34.83
CA ARG A 648 28.09 5.61 -33.63
C ARG A 648 26.75 4.93 -33.96
N LEU A 649 25.89 5.63 -34.70
CA LEU A 649 24.57 5.12 -35.08
C LEU A 649 24.65 4.00 -36.11
N ASP A 650 25.59 4.05 -37.05
CA ASP A 650 25.81 2.92 -37.97
C ASP A 650 26.16 1.63 -37.21
N GLY A 651 27.09 1.71 -36.25
CA GLY A 651 27.45 0.58 -35.39
C GLY A 651 26.28 0.08 -34.54
N PHE A 652 25.56 0.99 -33.89
CA PHE A 652 24.38 0.65 -33.09
C PHE A 652 23.28 -0.01 -33.93
N LEU A 653 22.89 0.56 -35.07
CA LEU A 653 21.80 0.03 -35.90
C LEU A 653 22.15 -1.34 -36.50
N LYS A 654 23.41 -1.56 -36.91
CA LYS A 654 23.89 -2.87 -37.38
C LYS A 654 23.76 -3.94 -36.31
N ALA A 655 24.19 -3.63 -35.09
CA ALA A 655 24.04 -4.52 -33.95
C ALA A 655 22.56 -4.74 -33.60
N PHE A 656 21.77 -3.67 -33.56
CA PHE A 656 20.36 -3.72 -33.15
C PHE A 656 19.48 -4.57 -34.07
N PHE A 657 19.71 -4.55 -35.39
CA PHE A 657 18.94 -5.32 -36.37
C PHE A 657 19.61 -6.64 -36.82
N ASP A 658 20.83 -6.92 -36.37
CA ASP A 658 21.68 -8.02 -36.86
C ASP A 658 21.84 -7.99 -38.38
N VAL A 659 22.35 -6.87 -38.89
CA VAL A 659 22.60 -6.65 -40.33
C VAL A 659 24.02 -6.16 -40.58
N PRO A 660 24.64 -6.54 -41.70
CA PRO A 660 25.99 -6.10 -42.03
C PRO A 660 26.05 -4.65 -42.52
N THR A 661 24.97 -4.12 -43.10
CA THR A 661 24.88 -2.77 -43.66
C THR A 661 23.51 -2.15 -43.42
N ILE A 662 23.47 -0.84 -43.19
CA ILE A 662 22.22 -0.06 -43.09
C ILE A 662 21.94 0.58 -44.43
N ASP A 663 20.91 0.11 -45.11
CA ASP A 663 20.49 0.63 -46.41
C ASP A 663 19.32 1.63 -46.29
N ARG A 664 18.92 2.17 -47.44
CA ARG A 664 17.82 3.12 -47.53
C ARG A 664 16.48 2.53 -47.06
N ALA A 665 16.24 1.25 -47.35
CA ALA A 665 14.98 0.58 -46.98
C ALA A 665 14.84 0.45 -45.47
N ILE A 666 15.93 0.08 -44.76
CA ILE A 666 15.98 0.02 -43.30
C ILE A 666 15.73 1.42 -42.71
N LEU A 667 16.39 2.45 -43.23
CA LEU A 667 16.18 3.83 -42.77
C LEU A 667 14.74 4.31 -42.99
N ASP A 668 14.11 3.94 -44.11
CA ASP A 668 12.72 4.29 -44.39
C ASP A 668 11.74 3.55 -43.45
N LYS A 669 12.03 2.29 -43.06
CA LYS A 669 11.27 1.56 -42.01
C LYS A 669 11.41 2.22 -40.64
N ILE A 670 12.63 2.59 -40.24
CA ILE A 670 12.88 3.32 -38.99
C ILE A 670 12.10 4.64 -39.01
N LYS A 671 12.20 5.39 -40.10
CA LYS A 671 11.49 6.66 -40.29
C LYS A 671 9.98 6.49 -40.15
N ALA A 672 9.39 5.49 -40.80
CA ALA A 672 7.97 5.22 -40.73
C ALA A 672 7.51 4.91 -39.30
N THR A 673 8.38 4.29 -38.49
CA THR A 673 8.08 3.90 -37.11
C THR A 673 8.23 5.06 -36.12
N ILE A 674 9.34 5.80 -36.16
CA ILE A 674 9.64 6.79 -35.11
C ILE A 674 9.04 8.17 -35.39
N VAL A 675 8.81 8.55 -36.66
CA VAL A 675 8.32 9.90 -36.99
C VAL A 675 6.94 10.22 -36.37
N PRO A 676 5.93 9.33 -36.44
CA PRO A 676 4.63 9.59 -35.80
C PRO A 676 4.75 9.82 -34.29
N LEU A 677 5.48 8.93 -33.60
CA LEU A 677 5.81 9.01 -32.18
C LEU A 677 6.54 10.30 -31.80
N CYS A 678 7.63 10.62 -32.49
CA CYS A 678 8.42 11.81 -32.20
C CYS A 678 7.61 13.09 -32.42
N LYS A 679 6.76 13.15 -33.47
CA LYS A 679 5.85 14.28 -33.70
C LYS A 679 4.84 14.43 -32.57
N ALA A 680 4.29 13.33 -32.06
CA ALA A 680 3.33 13.36 -30.97
C ALA A 680 3.97 13.84 -29.64
N LEU A 681 5.22 13.48 -29.37
CA LEU A 681 5.93 13.93 -28.15
C LEU A 681 6.21 15.43 -28.14
N VAL A 682 6.41 16.03 -29.32
CA VAL A 682 6.64 17.49 -29.47
C VAL A 682 5.35 18.27 -29.78
N ASP A 683 4.18 17.64 -29.67
CA ASP A 683 2.89 18.30 -29.88
C ASP A 683 2.64 19.35 -28.76
N PRO A 684 2.42 20.64 -29.10
CA PRO A 684 2.18 21.70 -28.11
C PRO A 684 0.95 21.49 -27.23
N THR A 685 0.00 20.65 -27.64
CA THR A 685 -1.20 20.34 -26.84
C THR A 685 -0.85 19.61 -25.54
N LEU A 686 0.32 18.96 -25.46
CA LEU A 686 0.85 18.35 -24.24
C LEU A 686 1.28 19.37 -23.18
N ASP A 687 1.60 20.61 -23.58
CA ASP A 687 2.09 21.66 -22.67
C ASP A 687 0.96 22.42 -21.97
N ARG A 688 -0.30 22.18 -22.37
CA ARG A 688 -1.42 22.88 -21.76
C ARG A 688 -1.55 22.49 -20.29
N LEU A 689 -1.62 23.50 -19.42
CA LEU A 689 -1.79 23.34 -17.97
C LEU A 689 -3.05 22.51 -17.61
N ASP A 690 -4.07 22.55 -18.47
CA ASP A 690 -5.35 21.84 -18.34
C ASP A 690 -5.37 20.45 -19.01
N SER A 691 -4.22 19.94 -19.46
CA SER A 691 -4.15 18.62 -20.11
C SER A 691 -4.68 17.53 -19.17
N LYS A 692 -5.80 16.93 -19.56
CA LYS A 692 -6.46 15.79 -18.88
C LYS A 692 -5.87 14.43 -19.28
N ARG A 693 -4.78 14.45 -20.05
CA ARG A 693 -4.16 13.28 -20.68
C ARG A 693 -3.38 12.42 -19.70
N PHE A 694 -2.88 13.00 -18.62
CA PHE A 694 -2.10 12.27 -17.62
C PHE A 694 -2.98 11.86 -16.44
N VAL A 695 -2.89 10.60 -16.05
CA VAL A 695 -3.62 10.03 -14.91
C VAL A 695 -2.61 9.40 -13.98
N VAL A 696 -2.69 9.72 -12.69
CA VAL A 696 -1.88 9.08 -11.63
C VAL A 696 -2.81 8.23 -10.79
N GLY A 697 -2.41 7.00 -10.49
CA GLY A 697 -3.08 6.13 -9.54
C GLY A 697 -2.10 5.15 -8.92
N SER A 698 -2.57 4.34 -7.98
CA SER A 698 -1.80 3.21 -7.45
C SER A 698 -2.30 1.90 -8.02
N ASN A 699 -1.41 0.94 -8.22
CA ASN A 699 -1.79 -0.39 -8.67
C ASN A 699 -2.79 -1.02 -7.71
N ARG A 700 -3.86 -1.62 -8.26
CA ARG A 700 -4.76 -2.48 -7.47
C ARG A 700 -4.16 -3.86 -7.21
N TYR A 701 -3.26 -4.26 -8.09
CA TYR A 701 -2.45 -5.48 -8.01
C TYR A 701 -0.98 -5.08 -8.14
N PRO A 702 -0.37 -4.51 -7.08
CA PRO A 702 0.99 -3.96 -7.15
C PRO A 702 2.07 -4.98 -7.52
N GLU A 703 1.76 -6.27 -7.42
CA GLU A 703 2.57 -7.40 -7.86
C GLU A 703 2.77 -7.50 -9.38
N ASP A 704 1.85 -6.95 -10.18
CA ASP A 704 1.91 -7.03 -11.65
C ASP A 704 3.05 -6.18 -12.22
N GLY A 705 3.69 -5.35 -11.38
CA GLY A 705 4.82 -4.50 -11.76
C GLY A 705 4.47 -3.48 -12.83
N LEU A 706 3.18 -3.19 -13.03
CA LEU A 706 2.69 -2.26 -14.03
C LEU A 706 3.27 -0.86 -13.76
N ILE A 707 4.13 -0.38 -14.66
CA ILE A 707 4.82 0.91 -14.53
C ILE A 707 3.92 2.05 -15.04
N ALA A 708 3.47 1.93 -16.28
CA ALA A 708 2.49 2.80 -16.90
C ALA A 708 1.67 1.98 -17.91
N PHE A 709 0.58 2.55 -18.45
CA PHE A 709 -0.13 1.96 -19.58
C PHE A 709 -0.97 3.00 -20.32
N VAL A 710 -1.37 2.61 -21.53
CA VAL A 710 -2.34 3.31 -22.38
C VAL A 710 -3.44 2.34 -22.82
N LEU A 711 -4.61 2.88 -23.14
CA LEU A 711 -5.74 2.12 -23.67
C LEU A 711 -5.90 2.43 -25.16
N ASP A 712 -5.92 1.40 -26.01
CA ASP A 712 -5.90 1.55 -27.46
C ASP A 712 -7.17 2.27 -28.00
N ASP A 713 -8.31 2.13 -27.33
CA ASP A 713 -9.59 2.75 -27.69
C ASP A 713 -9.91 4.08 -26.94
N ASP A 714 -8.96 4.62 -26.15
CA ASP A 714 -9.19 5.89 -25.45
C ASP A 714 -9.08 7.07 -26.41
N GLN A 715 -10.21 7.71 -26.71
CA GLN A 715 -10.26 8.89 -27.56
C GLN A 715 -9.48 10.08 -27.00
N GLN A 716 -9.22 10.11 -25.69
CA GLN A 716 -8.39 11.14 -25.06
C GLN A 716 -6.91 10.77 -25.01
N GLN A 717 -6.54 9.57 -25.49
CA GLN A 717 -5.17 9.05 -25.57
C GLN A 717 -4.41 9.22 -24.25
N LYS A 718 -5.06 8.90 -23.13
CA LYS A 718 -4.48 9.09 -21.80
C LYS A 718 -3.33 8.13 -21.55
N VAL A 719 -2.40 8.61 -20.72
CA VAL A 719 -1.32 7.82 -20.15
C VAL A 719 -1.55 7.70 -18.65
N HIS A 720 -1.61 6.45 -18.18
CA HIS A 720 -1.84 6.12 -16.78
C HIS A 720 -0.50 5.76 -16.13
N PHE A 721 -0.13 6.49 -15.09
CA PHE A 721 1.07 6.27 -14.28
C PHE A 721 0.70 5.61 -12.96
N THR A 722 1.52 4.64 -12.56
CA THR A 722 1.43 3.98 -11.27
C THR A 722 2.53 4.48 -10.34
N GLU A 723 2.54 4.04 -9.08
CA GLU A 723 3.66 4.28 -8.17
C GLU A 723 5.01 3.80 -8.75
N LYS A 724 5.01 2.76 -9.59
CA LYS A 724 6.22 2.21 -10.22
C LYS A 724 6.80 3.10 -11.32
N PHE A 725 6.02 3.97 -11.94
CA PHE A 725 6.57 4.98 -12.86
C PHE A 725 7.52 5.94 -12.13
N PHE A 726 7.15 6.30 -10.89
CA PHE A 726 7.91 7.24 -10.07
C PHE A 726 9.09 6.58 -9.36
N ASP A 727 9.03 5.27 -9.07
CA ASP A 727 10.18 4.51 -8.58
C ASP A 727 10.32 3.17 -9.29
N GLN A 728 11.27 3.12 -10.23
CA GLN A 728 11.55 1.96 -11.09
C GLN A 728 12.66 1.05 -10.53
N ASN A 729 13.14 1.29 -9.29
CA ASN A 729 14.16 0.48 -8.61
C ASN A 729 15.51 0.36 -9.36
N LEU A 730 15.99 1.46 -9.97
CA LEU A 730 17.26 1.49 -10.73
C LEU A 730 18.40 2.21 -9.98
N HIS A 731 18.21 2.54 -8.70
CA HIS A 731 19.18 3.33 -7.91
C HIS A 731 20.56 2.68 -7.77
N HIS A 732 20.65 1.35 -7.92
CA HIS A 732 21.91 0.61 -7.89
C HIS A 732 22.89 1.01 -9.00
N TYR A 733 22.40 1.59 -10.10
CA TYR A 733 23.26 2.11 -11.17
C TYR A 733 24.01 3.40 -10.77
N ASN A 734 23.47 4.22 -9.85
CA ASN A 734 24.00 5.56 -9.56
C ASN A 734 25.47 5.57 -9.08
N HIS A 735 25.98 4.45 -8.56
CA HIS A 735 27.33 4.33 -8.02
C HIS A 735 28.33 3.64 -8.97
N VAL A 736 27.89 3.25 -10.17
CA VAL A 736 28.69 2.48 -11.12
C VAL A 736 28.80 3.15 -12.50
N LEU A 737 28.34 4.40 -12.64
CA LEU A 737 28.42 5.14 -13.90
C LEU A 737 29.75 5.91 -14.04
N THR A 738 30.22 6.05 -15.28
CA THR A 738 31.46 6.76 -15.63
C THR A 738 31.30 8.27 -15.67
N GLU A 739 30.07 8.77 -15.80
CA GLU A 739 29.74 10.20 -15.86
C GLU A 739 28.38 10.50 -15.20
N PRO A 740 28.10 11.77 -14.86
CA PRO A 740 26.80 12.16 -14.29
C PRO A 740 25.64 11.88 -15.26
N PHE A 741 24.72 11.01 -14.84
CA PHE A 741 23.57 10.61 -15.64
C PHE A 741 22.35 10.39 -14.75
N ASP A 742 21.22 11.02 -15.09
CA ASP A 742 19.97 10.88 -14.34
C ASP A 742 19.23 9.59 -14.76
N VAL A 743 19.55 8.49 -14.06
CA VAL A 743 18.96 7.17 -14.31
C VAL A 743 17.44 7.19 -14.16
N VAL A 744 16.91 7.95 -13.20
CA VAL A 744 15.48 8.01 -12.92
C VAL A 744 14.75 8.73 -14.04
N ALA A 745 15.23 9.91 -14.44
CA ALA A 745 14.63 10.66 -15.55
C ALA A 745 14.70 9.88 -16.86
N HIS A 746 15.83 9.21 -17.14
CA HIS A 746 15.97 8.36 -18.32
C HIS A 746 14.95 7.21 -18.33
N ALA A 747 14.82 6.49 -17.22
CA ALA A 747 13.89 5.38 -17.10
C ALA A 747 12.43 5.81 -17.32
N GLN A 748 12.06 6.98 -16.78
CA GLN A 748 10.74 7.58 -16.97
C GLN A 748 10.51 8.05 -18.41
N ALA A 749 11.51 8.69 -19.03
CA ALA A 749 11.44 9.10 -20.43
C ALA A 749 11.32 7.91 -21.37
N ALA A 750 12.11 6.86 -21.17
CA ALA A 750 12.03 5.62 -21.94
C ALA A 750 10.65 4.96 -21.79
N THR A 751 10.07 4.96 -20.58
CA THR A 751 8.71 4.47 -20.34
C THR A 751 7.67 5.31 -21.08
N LEU A 752 7.77 6.65 -21.05
CA LEU A 752 6.86 7.51 -21.82
C LEU A 752 6.94 7.24 -23.32
N ILE A 753 8.15 7.09 -23.86
CA ILE A 753 8.35 6.77 -25.28
C ILE A 753 7.74 5.41 -25.62
N HIS A 754 7.90 4.42 -24.74
CA HIS A 754 7.25 3.11 -24.85
C HIS A 754 5.72 3.24 -24.92
N GLU A 755 5.09 3.92 -23.96
CA GLU A 755 3.64 4.09 -23.91
C GLU A 755 3.10 4.92 -25.10
N PHE A 756 3.82 5.96 -25.52
CA PHE A 756 3.45 6.72 -26.72
C PHE A 756 3.61 5.91 -28.00
N SER A 757 4.55 4.95 -28.06
CA SER A 757 4.73 4.11 -29.24
C SER A 757 3.51 3.24 -29.52
N HIS A 758 2.80 2.80 -28.47
CA HIS A 758 1.52 2.10 -28.63
C HIS A 758 0.48 3.00 -29.31
N LEU A 759 0.34 4.24 -28.82
CA LEU A 759 -0.67 5.20 -29.31
C LEU A 759 -0.41 5.68 -30.75
N PHE A 760 0.85 5.91 -31.11
CA PHE A 760 1.19 6.64 -32.35
C PHE A 760 1.92 5.81 -33.41
N SER A 761 2.49 4.67 -33.02
CA SER A 761 3.25 3.79 -33.92
C SER A 761 2.71 2.36 -33.96
N SER A 762 1.57 2.10 -33.29
CA SER A 762 0.90 0.79 -33.25
C SER A 762 1.85 -0.35 -32.88
N THR A 763 2.70 -0.10 -31.89
CA THR A 763 3.62 -1.10 -31.34
C THR A 763 2.90 -2.06 -30.39
N LEU A 764 3.56 -3.18 -30.11
CA LEU A 764 3.08 -4.27 -29.28
C LEU A 764 4.12 -4.58 -28.21
N ASP A 765 3.69 -5.17 -27.10
CA ASP A 765 4.57 -5.73 -26.08
C ASP A 765 4.99 -7.15 -26.49
N ILE A 766 5.99 -7.26 -27.37
CA ILE A 766 6.51 -8.56 -27.84
C ILE A 766 7.57 -9.07 -26.86
N ALA A 767 8.55 -8.24 -26.53
CA ALA A 767 9.68 -8.58 -25.66
C ALA A 767 10.22 -7.35 -24.93
N TYR A 768 10.72 -7.54 -23.71
CA TYR A 768 11.35 -6.49 -22.92
C TYR A 768 12.87 -6.54 -23.09
N LEU A 769 13.41 -5.45 -23.63
CA LEU A 769 14.84 -5.16 -23.76
C LEU A 769 15.34 -4.37 -22.55
N GLU A 770 14.45 -3.93 -21.67
CA GLU A 770 14.75 -3.06 -20.52
C GLU A 770 15.35 -1.72 -20.98
N ALA A 771 14.67 -1.06 -21.95
CA ALA A 771 15.05 0.24 -22.50
C ALA A 771 15.21 1.37 -21.45
N ARG A 772 14.65 1.16 -20.25
CA ARG A 772 14.72 2.04 -19.08
C ARG A 772 16.07 2.01 -18.34
N ARG A 773 16.91 1.00 -18.57
CA ARG A 773 18.24 0.90 -17.95
C ARG A 773 19.19 1.93 -18.58
N PRO A 774 20.16 2.48 -17.84
CA PRO A 774 21.11 3.45 -18.40
C PRO A 774 21.88 2.87 -19.59
N PHE A 775 22.39 3.75 -20.45
CA PHE A 775 23.19 3.33 -21.62
C PHE A 775 24.39 2.49 -21.17
N SER A 776 24.60 1.33 -21.78
CA SER A 776 25.57 0.34 -21.28
C SER A 776 27.03 0.83 -21.35
N ASP A 777 27.32 1.77 -22.25
CA ASP A 777 28.61 2.42 -22.36
C ASP A 777 28.93 3.37 -21.20
N LEU A 778 27.92 3.81 -20.44
CA LEU A 778 28.10 4.61 -19.23
C LEU A 778 28.41 3.77 -18.00
N ILE A 779 28.29 2.44 -18.06
CA ILE A 779 28.58 1.56 -16.93
C ILE A 779 30.09 1.34 -16.85
N SER A 780 30.67 1.64 -15.69
CA SER A 780 32.09 1.50 -15.38
C SER A 780 32.55 0.05 -15.50
N THR A 781 33.75 -0.15 -16.02
CA THR A 781 34.42 -1.46 -16.06
C THR A 781 35.55 -1.54 -15.02
N ILE A 782 35.64 -0.59 -14.09
CA ILE A 782 36.74 -0.49 -13.12
C ILE A 782 36.62 -1.57 -12.03
N THR A 783 35.40 -1.83 -11.54
CA THR A 783 35.16 -2.85 -10.51
C THR A 783 34.60 -4.12 -11.14
N THR A 784 34.89 -5.28 -10.55
CA THR A 784 34.33 -6.57 -10.99
C THR A 784 32.81 -6.55 -11.00
N GLN A 785 32.19 -5.92 -10.00
CA GLN A 785 30.74 -5.77 -9.90
C GLN A 785 30.17 -4.94 -11.05
N ALA A 786 30.76 -3.78 -11.36
CA ALA A 786 30.26 -2.92 -12.43
C ALA A 786 30.48 -3.55 -13.83
N SER A 787 31.61 -4.25 -14.01
CA SER A 787 31.86 -5.02 -15.23
C SER A 787 30.86 -6.17 -15.42
N GLN A 788 30.52 -6.90 -14.36
CA GLN A 788 29.51 -7.95 -14.42
C GLN A 788 28.13 -7.37 -14.75
N LEU A 789 27.73 -6.28 -14.08
CA LEU A 789 26.46 -5.62 -14.34
C LEU A 789 26.33 -5.14 -15.79
N LYS A 790 27.42 -4.58 -16.34
CA LYS A 790 27.48 -4.18 -17.76
C LYS A 790 27.29 -5.39 -18.67
N GLN A 791 28.03 -6.46 -18.44
CA GLN A 791 27.95 -7.69 -19.23
C GLN A 791 26.56 -8.32 -19.17
N ASP A 792 25.97 -8.42 -17.97
CA ASP A 792 24.63 -8.97 -17.77
C ASP A 792 23.58 -8.15 -18.50
N GLN A 793 23.67 -6.81 -18.44
CA GLN A 793 22.78 -5.92 -19.18
C GLN A 793 22.94 -6.08 -20.69
N GLU A 794 24.17 -6.08 -21.21
CA GLU A 794 24.46 -6.20 -22.64
C GLU A 794 23.99 -7.56 -23.17
N GLN A 795 24.27 -8.65 -22.45
CA GLN A 795 23.82 -9.99 -22.80
C GLN A 795 22.29 -10.07 -22.78
N PHE A 796 21.66 -9.59 -21.70
CA PHE A 796 20.20 -9.55 -21.60
C PHE A 796 19.57 -8.79 -22.78
N GLN A 797 20.08 -7.59 -23.08
CA GLN A 797 19.63 -6.77 -24.18
C GLN A 797 19.87 -7.40 -25.55
N ARG A 798 20.96 -8.18 -25.69
CA ARG A 798 21.32 -8.88 -26.92
C ARG A 798 20.44 -10.09 -27.16
N GLU A 799 20.08 -10.83 -26.13
CA GLU A 799 19.29 -12.07 -26.23
C GLU A 799 17.77 -11.83 -26.26
N ALA A 800 17.30 -10.60 -26.07
CA ALA A 800 15.88 -10.29 -25.94
C ALA A 800 15.03 -10.51 -27.20
N LEU A 801 15.36 -9.83 -28.29
CA LEU A 801 14.61 -9.90 -29.56
C LEU A 801 15.57 -9.70 -30.74
N SER A 802 16.46 -10.67 -30.94
CA SER A 802 17.52 -10.62 -31.95
C SER A 802 17.85 -12.02 -32.49
N MET A 803 18.83 -12.12 -33.39
CA MET A 803 19.36 -13.41 -33.86
C MET A 803 19.94 -14.29 -32.74
N HIS A 804 20.29 -13.69 -31.61
CA HIS A 804 20.85 -14.35 -30.42
C HIS A 804 19.78 -14.84 -29.45
N THR A 805 18.51 -14.46 -29.63
CA THR A 805 17.41 -15.00 -28.84
C THR A 805 17.33 -16.52 -29.03
N PRO A 806 17.31 -17.32 -27.95
CA PRO A 806 17.12 -18.76 -28.06
C PRO A 806 15.79 -19.11 -28.74
N VAL A 807 15.78 -20.15 -29.58
CA VAL A 807 14.61 -20.49 -30.43
C VAL A 807 13.37 -20.78 -29.60
N ASP A 808 13.55 -21.53 -28.51
CA ASP A 808 12.47 -21.98 -27.65
C ASP A 808 11.84 -20.84 -26.84
N GLU A 809 12.55 -19.71 -26.70
CA GLU A 809 12.06 -18.52 -25.99
C GLU A 809 11.32 -17.56 -26.93
N LEU A 810 11.75 -17.47 -28.19
CA LEU A 810 11.19 -16.56 -29.18
C LEU A 810 9.70 -16.85 -29.38
N PHE A 811 8.83 -15.85 -29.14
CA PHE A 811 7.37 -15.98 -29.23
C PHE A 811 6.78 -17.10 -28.37
N ALA A 812 7.42 -17.38 -27.23
CA ALA A 812 6.98 -18.37 -26.26
C ALA A 812 6.93 -17.76 -24.85
N TYR A 813 6.29 -18.48 -23.94
CA TYR A 813 6.29 -18.18 -22.52
C TYR A 813 6.69 -19.41 -21.71
N TRP A 814 7.30 -19.21 -20.55
CA TRP A 814 7.65 -20.32 -19.68
C TRP A 814 6.45 -20.75 -18.83
N ASN A 815 6.00 -21.99 -18.99
CA ASN A 815 4.99 -22.60 -18.13
C ASN A 815 5.66 -23.16 -16.86
N SER A 816 5.38 -22.54 -15.70
CA SER A 816 5.98 -22.94 -14.42
C SER A 816 5.55 -24.32 -13.94
N THR A 817 4.30 -24.70 -14.18
CA THR A 817 3.73 -25.99 -13.76
C THR A 817 4.35 -27.15 -14.54
N GLN A 818 4.58 -26.95 -15.84
CA GLN A 818 5.13 -27.96 -16.74
C GLN A 818 6.65 -27.88 -16.89
N LYS A 819 7.27 -26.77 -16.46
CA LYS A 819 8.70 -26.48 -16.61
C LYS A 819 9.16 -26.55 -18.06
N THR A 820 8.37 -26.00 -18.96
CA THR A 820 8.64 -25.97 -20.40
C THR A 820 8.24 -24.63 -20.99
N TRP A 821 8.91 -24.23 -22.06
CA TRP A 821 8.43 -23.15 -22.92
C TRP A 821 7.18 -23.63 -23.69
N GLN A 822 6.17 -22.79 -23.73
CA GLN A 822 4.91 -23.00 -24.43
C GLN A 822 4.67 -21.85 -25.41
N ASP A 823 4.02 -22.15 -26.52
CA ASP A 823 3.78 -21.18 -27.58
C ASP A 823 2.71 -20.16 -27.15
N LEU A 824 2.83 -18.92 -27.63
CA LEU A 824 1.81 -17.89 -27.37
C LEU A 824 0.41 -18.28 -27.91
N ASP A 825 0.35 -19.19 -28.88
CA ASP A 825 -0.90 -19.73 -29.42
C ASP A 825 -1.70 -20.57 -28.41
N ASP A 826 -1.00 -21.19 -27.45
CA ASP A 826 -1.60 -22.05 -26.44
C ASP A 826 -2.25 -21.25 -25.30
N ILE A 827 -2.03 -19.93 -25.26
CA ILE A 827 -2.55 -19.04 -24.22
C ILE A 827 -3.74 -18.24 -24.75
N PRO A 828 -4.95 -18.41 -24.18
CA PRO A 828 -6.12 -17.63 -24.59
C PRO A 828 -5.90 -16.10 -24.59
N ALA A 829 -5.22 -15.57 -23.57
CA ALA A 829 -4.94 -14.13 -23.44
C ALA A 829 -3.92 -13.59 -24.46
N ALA A 830 -3.03 -14.44 -25.00
CA ALA A 830 -1.99 -14.03 -25.95
C ALA A 830 -2.36 -14.25 -27.42
N LYS A 831 -3.55 -14.80 -27.73
CA LYS A 831 -3.99 -15.09 -29.10
C LYS A 831 -3.97 -13.89 -30.04
N HIS A 832 -4.29 -12.70 -29.53
CA HIS A 832 -4.19 -11.49 -30.34
C HIS A 832 -2.74 -11.15 -30.68
N LEU A 833 -1.85 -11.20 -29.67
CA LEU A 833 -0.43 -10.96 -29.89
C LEU A 833 0.16 -11.99 -30.86
N SER A 834 -0.17 -13.28 -30.70
CA SER A 834 0.30 -14.32 -31.61
C SER A 834 -0.22 -14.11 -33.05
N GLY A 835 -1.47 -13.68 -33.20
CA GLY A 835 -2.06 -13.30 -34.50
C GLY A 835 -1.34 -12.10 -35.16
N GLN A 836 -0.98 -11.09 -34.37
CA GLN A 836 -0.20 -9.94 -34.86
C GLN A 836 1.21 -10.35 -35.27
N ILE A 837 1.91 -11.18 -34.48
CA ILE A 837 3.25 -11.71 -34.81
C ILE A 837 3.21 -12.48 -36.14
N LYS A 838 2.21 -13.34 -36.33
CA LYS A 838 1.98 -14.07 -37.60
C LYS A 838 1.76 -13.13 -38.77
N THR A 839 0.99 -12.05 -38.55
CA THR A 839 0.73 -11.03 -39.58
C THR A 839 1.99 -10.27 -39.95
N ILE A 840 2.80 -9.85 -38.96
CA ILE A 840 4.07 -9.13 -39.17
C ILE A 840 5.07 -10.00 -39.93
N THR A 841 5.20 -11.27 -39.53
CA THR A 841 6.13 -12.22 -40.15
C THR A 841 5.61 -12.81 -41.47
N GLY A 842 4.32 -12.67 -41.78
CA GLY A 842 3.67 -13.23 -42.96
C GLY A 842 3.53 -14.75 -42.90
N THR A 843 3.32 -15.33 -41.71
CA THR A 843 3.32 -16.78 -41.47
C THR A 843 1.99 -17.27 -40.90
N SER A 844 1.75 -18.59 -40.96
CA SER A 844 0.51 -19.21 -40.44
C SER A 844 0.63 -19.74 -39.00
N ASN A 845 1.85 -19.96 -38.49
CA ASN A 845 2.10 -20.46 -37.14
C ASN A 845 3.41 -19.87 -36.56
N LEU A 846 3.59 -19.96 -35.24
CA LEU A 846 4.73 -19.35 -34.55
C LEU A 846 6.07 -20.06 -34.84
N SER A 847 6.08 -21.36 -35.12
CA SER A 847 7.30 -22.07 -35.52
C SER A 847 7.87 -21.54 -36.84
N GLU A 848 7.00 -21.28 -37.82
CA GLU A 848 7.38 -20.62 -39.07
C GLU A 848 7.83 -19.17 -38.82
N ALA A 849 7.12 -18.45 -37.95
CA ALA A 849 7.48 -17.08 -37.55
C ALA A 849 8.90 -17.02 -36.96
N ARG A 850 9.28 -17.97 -36.09
CA ARG A 850 10.64 -18.09 -35.51
C ARG A 850 11.68 -18.30 -36.61
N ARG A 851 11.41 -19.18 -37.57
CA ARG A 851 12.35 -19.44 -38.69
C ARG A 851 12.55 -18.20 -39.55
N VAL A 852 11.47 -17.50 -39.90
CA VAL A 852 11.52 -16.27 -40.69
C VAL A 852 12.23 -15.14 -39.94
N PHE A 853 11.97 -14.98 -38.64
CA PHE A 853 12.66 -14.00 -37.81
C PHE A 853 14.18 -14.26 -37.75
N ARG A 854 14.58 -15.54 -37.68
CA ARG A 854 15.99 -15.96 -37.63
C ARG A 854 16.63 -16.20 -39.01
N ASP A 855 16.00 -15.74 -40.08
CA ASP A 855 16.57 -15.86 -41.42
C ASP A 855 17.85 -15.01 -41.53
N ARG A 856 18.95 -15.66 -41.96
CA ARG A 856 20.25 -15.03 -42.20
C ARG A 856 20.35 -14.41 -43.59
N ALA A 857 19.54 -14.88 -44.54
CA ALA A 857 19.54 -14.37 -45.91
C ALA A 857 18.70 -13.09 -46.04
N SER A 858 17.63 -12.96 -45.26
CA SER A 858 16.79 -11.75 -45.23
C SER A 858 16.49 -11.30 -43.80
N ALA A 859 16.85 -10.05 -43.49
CA ALA A 859 16.54 -9.42 -42.21
C ALA A 859 15.17 -8.73 -42.19
N ASP A 860 14.46 -8.69 -43.33
CA ASP A 860 13.33 -7.79 -43.57
C ASP A 860 12.21 -7.95 -42.53
N ARG A 861 11.78 -9.19 -42.28
CA ARG A 861 10.72 -9.53 -41.30
C ARG A 861 11.19 -9.42 -39.86
N ARG A 862 12.47 -9.67 -39.59
CA ARG A 862 13.08 -9.45 -38.27
C ARG A 862 13.02 -7.98 -37.90
N ILE A 863 13.43 -7.11 -38.83
CA ILE A 863 13.37 -5.65 -38.66
C ILE A 863 11.93 -5.19 -38.42
N ASP A 864 10.96 -5.69 -39.20
CA ASP A 864 9.54 -5.36 -39.00
C ASP A 864 9.05 -5.76 -37.60
N THR A 865 9.46 -6.94 -37.12
CA THR A 865 9.09 -7.45 -35.79
C THR A 865 9.71 -6.60 -34.68
N ILE A 866 10.99 -6.25 -34.80
CA ILE A 866 11.70 -5.38 -33.84
C ILE A 866 11.07 -3.99 -33.81
N LEU A 867 10.77 -3.39 -34.97
CA LEU A 867 10.13 -2.07 -35.06
C LEU A 867 8.65 -2.06 -34.63
N ARG A 868 8.03 -3.24 -34.53
CA ARG A 868 6.69 -3.40 -33.94
C ARG A 868 6.71 -3.66 -32.44
N ASN A 869 7.88 -3.82 -31.82
CA ASN A 869 7.99 -4.00 -30.38
C ASN A 869 8.18 -2.65 -29.65
N ALA A 870 7.32 -2.33 -28.70
CA ALA A 870 7.30 -1.02 -28.02
C ALA A 870 8.61 -0.73 -27.29
N ASP A 871 9.16 -1.71 -26.56
CA ASP A 871 10.41 -1.54 -25.81
C ASP A 871 11.63 -1.42 -26.73
N SER A 872 11.61 -2.10 -27.88
CA SER A 872 12.62 -1.92 -28.94
C SER A 872 12.58 -0.51 -29.53
N VAL A 873 11.39 0.02 -29.82
CA VAL A 873 11.23 1.40 -30.32
C VAL A 873 11.67 2.42 -29.28
N ALA A 874 11.33 2.21 -28.00
CA ALA A 874 11.79 3.08 -26.92
C ALA A 874 13.32 3.13 -26.83
N ARG A 875 13.99 1.98 -26.84
CA ARG A 875 15.46 1.91 -26.85
C ARG A 875 16.05 2.58 -28.09
N LEU A 876 15.47 2.34 -29.26
CA LEU A 876 15.92 2.93 -30.52
C LEU A 876 15.88 4.47 -30.46
N VAL A 877 14.77 5.06 -29.99
CA VAL A 877 14.63 6.52 -29.86
C VAL A 877 15.55 7.08 -28.77
N CYS A 878 15.71 6.40 -27.63
CA CYS A 878 16.65 6.83 -26.60
C CYS A 878 18.10 6.84 -27.11
N GLU A 879 18.57 5.77 -27.75
CA GLU A 879 19.94 5.65 -28.25
C GLU A 879 20.20 6.58 -29.44
N MET A 880 19.24 6.73 -30.34
CA MET A 880 19.33 7.71 -31.43
C MET A 880 19.32 9.14 -30.91
N GLY A 881 18.57 9.40 -29.85
CA GLY A 881 18.31 10.73 -29.33
C GLY A 881 19.26 11.20 -28.23
N ARG A 882 20.08 10.32 -27.67
CA ARG A 882 20.89 10.63 -26.48
C ARG A 882 21.84 11.82 -26.65
N GLN A 883 22.31 12.06 -27.87
CA GLN A 883 23.16 13.18 -28.23
C GLN A 883 22.97 13.53 -29.72
N LEU A 884 23.32 14.75 -30.12
CA LEU A 884 23.42 15.11 -31.53
C LEU A 884 24.73 14.54 -32.12
N ASP A 885 24.61 13.80 -33.21
CA ASP A 885 25.79 13.27 -33.90
C ASP A 885 26.43 14.37 -34.78
N PRO A 886 27.77 14.38 -34.93
CA PRO A 886 28.46 15.37 -35.74
C PRO A 886 28.06 15.22 -37.22
N VAL A 887 27.90 16.35 -37.91
CA VAL A 887 27.59 16.38 -39.35
C VAL A 887 28.70 15.65 -40.12
N PRO A 888 28.39 14.63 -40.94
CA PRO A 888 29.39 13.94 -41.74
C PRO A 888 30.19 14.93 -42.58
N LEU A 889 31.52 14.91 -42.46
CA LEU A 889 32.39 15.66 -43.36
C LEU A 889 32.15 15.13 -44.77
N ALA A 890 31.79 16.00 -45.71
CA ALA A 890 31.70 15.62 -47.12
C ALA A 890 33.10 15.17 -47.57
N GLU A 891 33.23 13.91 -47.97
CA GLU A 891 34.40 13.47 -48.73
C GLU A 891 34.39 14.26 -50.05
N ASN A 892 35.38 15.14 -50.23
CA ASN A 892 35.66 15.81 -51.50
C ASN A 892 36.30 14.83 -52.49
#